data_AF-A0AAE9GH98-F1
#
_entry.id   AF-A0AAE9GH98-F1
#
_cell.length_a   1.000
_cell.length_b   1.000
_cell.length_c   1.000
_cell.angle_alpha   90.00
_cell.angle_beta   90.00
_cell.angle_gamma   90.00
#
_symmetry.space_group_name_H-M   'P 1'
#
loop_
_entity.id
_entity.type
_entity.pdbx_description
1 polymer ?
#
loop_
_entity_poly.entity_id
_entity_poly.type
_entity_poly.pdbx_seq_one_letter_code
_entity_poly.pdbx_strand_id
1 'polypeptide(L)'
;MNIFYKIIIFFSKNFYFRILIYNSLYEKVCLILFWMRLFQKKLKLISKFQKSKKINLNIIQSICFWNGSFGTELFQKVLVFQKTNFFGSLIVSVNKNLFRNLRIYFKNSRCGNSYRNLTTKKRFKFANSALRDIICGNYCILLKIFWRFINDFFGVLRITSKWILIIFSLLVISNVIMSQEPSSEKEETKKKEIIVTGKADFTNPNSASEDTIRSEQIRSRPLSRTGEIAEFVPGMIATQHSGSGKGNQYFLRGFNLDHGTDFASHVNGIPINNPSHGHGQGYTDLSFLIPELIEEIKFKKGVYSAEEGNFSSAGSMNVSYFRSLSKGIVSLEGGTLGYARTLVAKSHMIGRGNLLYALETSHYDGPWTVKENYKKINGVVSYSGGDDQNGYRILAMGYRGNWHTTHQIPKRAIGRELGRFDAVDPTDGGFTNRISVSGEVQRTDKNSHAKILIYGLYNDLSLFSNTTYYLEDPIRGDQIEQTDRRTVSGIKSSYKIRSVWNEIKFENSFGFQVRRDFIRNALYHTEKRAELDVVRSNQIIETNLSIYYESKIQWNSKIRTVFGLRGDQFQFHVDDRNSELNDRKRFSIANPKGGIVFGPWFNTEIYLNAGRGFHTNDARGLTNQENTFNPIVRSHGGEFGIRNMIFESWKTTLSLWQLDLDSELIFEGDSASTVASRSSARRGVEWSNQIQPIEGLIFDAEVSISRSRFRGDESAENFIPGSIEHVYSGGITFKETNGFFGSIRGRYFGPRALIEDNSVRSPPTTLFNFQVGKKIDDVWSIIFEILNIQNARVSDIDYYYTSRLKSEPEGPNEGGYNDTHTRPASPRSIRFAIRASF
;
A
#
# COMPACT_ATOMS: atom_id res chain seq x y z
N MET A 1 35.30 25.93 27.19
CA MET A 1 36.45 25.73 26.28
C MET A 1 35.92 25.30 24.93
N ASN A 2 35.91 26.19 23.94
CA ASN A 2 35.43 25.90 22.59
C ASN A 2 36.45 25.01 21.86
N ILE A 3 36.06 23.79 21.50
CA ILE A 3 36.88 22.87 20.70
C ILE A 3 36.39 22.94 19.25
N PHE A 4 37.16 23.59 18.39
CA PHE A 4 36.93 23.61 16.95
C PHE A 4 37.61 22.39 16.30
N TYR A 5 36.82 21.50 15.69
CA TYR A 5 37.35 20.53 14.73
C TYR A 5 37.32 21.15 13.32
N LYS A 6 38.47 21.25 12.65
CA LYS A 6 38.52 21.59 11.21
C LYS A 6 38.48 20.29 10.41
N ILE A 7 37.42 20.10 9.64
CA ILE A 7 37.28 18.99 8.69
C ILE A 7 37.48 19.55 7.28
N ILE A 8 38.43 18.98 6.53
CA ILE A 8 38.69 19.35 5.13
C ILE A 8 38.37 18.11 4.27
N ILE A 9 37.48 18.29 3.29
CA ILE A 9 37.03 17.23 2.38
C ILE A 9 37.45 17.60 0.96
N PHE A 10 38.22 16.73 0.30
CA PHE A 10 38.59 16.87 -1.10
C PHE A 10 37.70 16.01 -1.99
N PHE A 11 37.15 16.60 -3.06
CA PHE A 11 36.41 15.89 -4.10
C PHE A 11 37.29 15.73 -5.34
N SER A 12 37.40 14.50 -5.85
CA SER A 12 38.08 14.18 -7.10
C SER A 12 37.11 13.48 -8.07
N LYS A 13 37.26 13.74 -9.37
CA LYS A 13 36.37 13.31 -10.47
C LYS A 13 36.14 11.78 -10.59
N ASN A 14 36.88 10.94 -9.84
CA ASN A 14 36.86 9.48 -9.99
C ASN A 14 36.38 8.71 -8.73
N PHE A 15 35.47 9.26 -7.92
CA PHE A 15 34.87 8.58 -6.75
C PHE A 15 35.89 8.05 -5.71
N TYR A 16 36.76 8.93 -5.23
CA TYR A 16 37.53 8.70 -3.99
C TYR A 16 37.22 9.82 -3.00
N PHE A 17 36.89 9.46 -1.76
CA PHE A 17 36.80 10.41 -0.65
C PHE A 17 37.97 10.21 0.30
N ARG A 18 38.66 11.30 0.66
CA ARG A 18 39.67 11.33 1.71
C ARG A 18 39.21 12.31 2.79
N ILE A 19 39.12 11.83 4.02
CA ILE A 19 38.81 12.66 5.19
C ILE A 19 40.08 12.74 6.04
N LEU A 20 40.55 13.96 6.26
CA LEU A 20 41.63 14.26 7.20
C LEU A 20 41.00 14.84 8.46
N ILE A 21 41.24 14.19 9.60
CA ILE A 21 40.81 14.70 10.91
C ILE A 21 42.07 15.03 11.71
N TYR A 22 42.22 16.30 12.04
CA TYR A 22 43.29 16.81 12.87
C TYR A 22 42.77 17.07 14.29
N ASN A 23 43.39 16.45 15.28
CA ASN A 23 43.07 16.64 16.69
C ASN A 23 44.18 17.48 17.35
N SER A 24 43.85 18.72 17.73
CA SER A 24 44.83 19.66 18.30
C SER A 24 45.29 19.28 19.71
N LEU A 25 44.62 18.35 20.40
CA LEU A 25 44.97 17.94 21.76
C LEU A 25 46.08 16.87 21.82
N TYR A 26 46.35 16.18 20.70
CA TYR A 26 47.29 15.06 20.67
C TYR A 26 48.30 15.12 19.51
N GLU A 27 48.31 16.20 18.72
CA GLU A 27 49.17 16.39 17.52
C GLU A 27 49.18 15.20 16.53
N LYS A 28 48.12 14.39 16.50
CA LYS A 28 48.02 13.23 15.62
C LYS A 28 47.10 13.51 14.44
N VAL A 29 47.59 13.20 13.24
CA VAL A 29 46.84 13.21 11.98
C VAL A 29 46.31 11.81 11.72
N CYS A 30 44.99 11.64 11.68
CA CYS A 30 44.36 10.40 11.24
C CYS A 30 43.92 10.52 9.78
N LEU A 31 44.51 9.69 8.92
CA LEU A 31 44.12 9.53 7.53
C LEU A 31 43.18 8.32 7.42
N ILE A 32 41.92 8.55 7.04
CA ILE A 32 40.96 7.47 6.77
C ILE A 32 40.85 7.30 5.25
N LEU A 33 41.33 6.16 4.76
CA LEU A 33 41.26 5.78 3.35
C LEU A 33 40.10 4.79 3.14
N PHE A 34 39.14 5.16 2.30
CA PHE A 34 38.13 4.22 1.78
C PHE A 34 38.60 3.63 0.44
N TRP A 35 38.60 2.31 0.32
CA TRP A 35 38.86 1.58 -0.92
C TRP A 35 37.60 0.85 -1.37
N MET A 36 37.06 1.20 -2.53
CA MET A 36 36.13 0.35 -3.29
C MET A 36 36.93 -0.33 -4.40
N ARG A 37 37.10 -1.66 -4.32
CA ARG A 37 37.80 -2.44 -5.36
C ARG A 37 36.78 -2.97 -6.36
N LEU A 38 36.68 -2.32 -7.52
CA LEU A 38 36.01 -2.83 -8.72
C LEU A 38 36.96 -3.81 -9.45
N PHE A 39 36.44 -5.01 -9.70
CA PHE A 39 37.09 -6.13 -10.36
C PHE A 39 37.04 -5.93 -11.88
N GLN A 40 38.07 -5.31 -12.48
CA GLN A 40 38.29 -5.38 -13.93
C GLN A 40 39.71 -4.92 -14.30
N LYS A 41 40.67 -5.87 -14.33
CA LYS A 41 41.85 -5.91 -15.23
C LYS A 41 42.77 -7.09 -14.87
N LYS A 42 42.46 -8.29 -15.39
CA LYS A 42 43.46 -9.33 -15.73
C LYS A 42 42.80 -10.48 -16.53
N LEU A 43 42.35 -10.18 -17.74
CA LEU A 43 42.06 -11.19 -18.77
C LEU A 43 42.64 -10.72 -20.10
N LYS A 44 43.98 -10.75 -20.18
CA LYS A 44 44.74 -10.66 -21.43
C LYS A 44 46.13 -11.28 -21.22
N LEU A 45 46.19 -12.52 -20.74
CA LEU A 45 47.45 -13.30 -20.79
C LEU A 45 47.28 -14.81 -20.53
N ILE A 46 46.26 -15.46 -21.10
CA ILE A 46 46.27 -16.93 -21.27
C ILE A 46 45.63 -17.25 -22.63
N SER A 47 46.36 -16.94 -23.72
CA SER A 47 46.07 -17.43 -25.08
C SER A 47 47.29 -18.12 -25.70
N LYS A 48 48.16 -18.69 -24.87
CA LYS A 48 49.27 -19.56 -25.28
C LYS A 48 49.65 -20.40 -24.07
N PHE A 49 49.39 -21.70 -24.15
CA PHE A 49 49.92 -22.82 -23.35
C PHE A 49 48.85 -23.83 -22.91
N GLN A 50 48.18 -24.43 -23.90
CA GLN A 50 47.79 -25.84 -23.85
C GLN A 50 48.15 -26.50 -25.18
N LYS A 51 49.41 -26.93 -25.28
CA LYS A 51 49.83 -28.02 -26.16
C LYS A 51 50.90 -28.85 -25.44
N SER A 52 50.52 -30.09 -25.17
CA SER A 52 51.37 -31.27 -25.01
C SER A 52 51.93 -31.65 -23.62
N LYS A 53 51.85 -32.97 -23.42
CA LYS A 53 52.53 -33.89 -22.48
C LYS A 53 51.87 -34.04 -21.11
N LYS A 54 51.21 -35.18 -20.83
CA LYS A 54 51.71 -36.56 -20.55
C LYS A 54 52.67 -36.63 -19.35
N ILE A 55 52.37 -37.59 -18.46
CA ILE A 55 53.12 -38.18 -17.31
C ILE A 55 52.55 -37.69 -15.96
N ASN A 56 51.89 -38.48 -15.09
CA ASN A 56 52.10 -39.77 -14.38
C ASN A 56 52.98 -39.70 -13.11
N LEU A 57 52.45 -40.32 -12.03
CA LEU A 57 53.07 -40.85 -10.78
C LEU A 57 53.11 -40.00 -9.47
N ASN A 58 52.26 -40.45 -8.52
CA ASN A 58 52.48 -40.88 -7.12
C ASN A 58 53.62 -40.30 -6.26
N ILE A 59 53.29 -39.96 -5.00
CA ILE A 59 53.96 -40.42 -3.75
C ILE A 59 52.94 -40.40 -2.58
N ILE A 60 52.97 -41.47 -1.79
CA ILE A 60 52.24 -41.75 -0.52
C ILE A 60 53.20 -41.54 0.67
N GLN A 61 52.69 -41.07 1.82
CA GLN A 61 53.09 -41.46 3.20
C GLN A 61 52.14 -40.76 4.20
N SER A 62 51.13 -41.43 4.80
CA SER A 62 51.13 -42.28 6.00
C SER A 62 50.99 -41.53 7.35
N ILE A 63 49.86 -41.71 8.06
CA ILE A 63 49.69 -42.25 9.44
C ILE A 63 48.24 -42.03 9.98
N CYS A 64 47.41 -43.09 9.84
CA CYS A 64 46.67 -43.92 10.82
C CYS A 64 46.05 -43.47 12.18
N PHE A 65 44.76 -43.89 12.34
CA PHE A 65 43.96 -44.40 13.51
C PHE A 65 43.28 -43.37 14.46
N TRP A 66 42.01 -43.48 14.92
CA TRP A 66 41.00 -44.56 15.08
C TRP A 66 39.59 -43.88 15.21
N ASN A 67 38.55 -44.21 14.42
CA ASN A 67 37.52 -45.29 14.49
C ASN A 67 36.52 -45.28 15.66
N GLY A 68 35.22 -45.31 15.31
CA GLY A 68 34.08 -45.54 16.20
C GLY A 68 32.74 -45.58 15.45
N SER A 69 32.48 -46.66 14.71
CA SER A 69 31.15 -47.02 14.17
C SER A 69 30.40 -47.94 15.14
N PHE A 70 29.13 -47.66 15.39
CA PHE A 70 28.06 -48.58 15.84
C PHE A 70 26.75 -47.95 15.34
N GLY A 71 25.79 -48.59 14.71
CA GLY A 71 25.54 -49.98 14.32
C GLY A 71 24.11 -49.99 13.76
N THR A 72 23.91 -50.60 12.61
CA THR A 72 22.59 -50.82 12.00
C THR A 72 22.16 -52.27 12.24
N GLU A 73 21.05 -52.49 12.94
CA GLU A 73 20.19 -53.69 12.84
C GLU A 73 18.74 -53.25 13.11
N LEU A 74 17.85 -53.36 12.12
CA LEU A 74 16.93 -54.48 11.87
C LEU A 74 15.77 -54.58 12.88
N PHE A 75 14.56 -54.17 12.44
CA PHE A 75 13.33 -54.90 12.76
C PHE A 75 12.37 -54.87 11.57
N GLN A 76 11.86 -56.05 11.25
CA GLN A 76 11.00 -56.40 10.12
C GLN A 76 9.65 -56.93 10.66
N LYS A 77 8.61 -56.88 9.81
CA LYS A 77 7.29 -57.58 9.86
C LYS A 77 6.13 -56.85 10.56
N VAL A 78 5.04 -56.45 9.85
CA VAL A 78 3.92 -57.15 9.16
C VAL A 78 2.64 -56.96 9.97
N LEU A 79 1.60 -56.35 9.38
CA LEU A 79 0.21 -56.82 9.42
C LEU A 79 -0.65 -56.07 8.39
N VAL A 80 -1.52 -56.83 7.73
CA VAL A 80 -2.40 -56.51 6.60
C VAL A 80 -3.83 -56.92 6.99
N PHE A 81 -4.84 -56.20 6.48
CA PHE A 81 -6.32 -56.37 6.61
C PHE A 81 -6.92 -56.05 8.01
N GLN A 82 -8.12 -55.47 8.19
CA GLN A 82 -9.40 -55.66 7.49
C GLN A 82 -10.40 -54.53 7.82
N LYS A 83 -11.36 -54.30 6.91
CA LYS A 83 -12.60 -53.51 7.07
C LYS A 83 -13.48 -54.03 8.23
N THR A 84 -14.14 -53.12 8.95
CA THR A 84 -15.52 -53.31 9.47
C THR A 84 -16.23 -51.98 9.74
N ASN A 85 -17.44 -51.85 9.18
CA ASN A 85 -18.48 -50.89 9.55
C ASN A 85 -19.20 -51.39 10.82
N PHE A 86 -19.65 -50.51 11.72
CA PHE A 86 -21.08 -50.40 12.12
C PHE A 86 -21.37 -49.25 13.12
N PHE A 87 -22.58 -48.70 12.93
CA PHE A 87 -23.43 -47.78 13.68
C PHE A 87 -23.20 -47.49 15.18
N GLY A 88 -23.57 -46.25 15.58
CA GLY A 88 -23.88 -45.91 16.97
C GLY A 88 -24.25 -44.44 17.19
N SER A 89 -25.48 -44.04 16.84
CA SER A 89 -26.13 -42.77 17.20
C SER A 89 -26.63 -42.80 18.65
N LEU A 90 -26.33 -41.78 19.48
CA LEU A 90 -27.19 -41.41 20.61
C LEU A 90 -26.94 -39.99 21.19
N ILE A 91 -27.96 -39.14 21.02
CA ILE A 91 -28.51 -38.12 21.95
C ILE A 91 -27.62 -36.95 22.40
N VAL A 92 -27.95 -35.76 21.89
CA VAL A 92 -27.95 -34.51 22.67
C VAL A 92 -29.40 -34.03 22.77
N SER A 93 -29.92 -34.09 24.00
CA SER A 93 -31.24 -33.60 24.39
C SER A 93 -31.24 -32.07 24.39
N VAL A 94 -32.07 -31.45 23.54
CA VAL A 94 -32.39 -30.02 23.64
C VAL A 94 -33.72 -29.89 24.37
N ASN A 95 -33.65 -29.20 25.50
CA ASN A 95 -34.73 -28.96 26.45
C ASN A 95 -35.98 -28.34 25.78
N LYS A 96 -37.13 -29.00 25.94
CA LYS A 96 -38.41 -28.72 25.27
C LYS A 96 -39.28 -27.65 25.95
N ASN A 97 -38.72 -26.80 26.82
CA ASN A 97 -39.51 -25.78 27.55
C ASN A 97 -39.17 -24.31 27.23
N LEU A 98 -38.44 -24.01 26.17
CA LEU A 98 -38.19 -22.63 25.72
C LEU A 98 -38.93 -22.25 24.42
N PHE A 99 -40.13 -22.78 24.20
CA PHE A 99 -41.00 -22.41 23.05
C PHE A 99 -42.47 -22.23 23.43
N ARG A 100 -42.74 -21.77 24.67
CA ARG A 100 -44.11 -21.53 25.16
C ARG A 100 -44.49 -20.06 25.39
N ASN A 101 -43.57 -19.10 25.18
CA ASN A 101 -43.85 -17.66 25.40
C ASN A 101 -43.78 -16.74 24.17
N LEU A 102 -43.83 -17.27 22.94
CA LEU A 102 -43.88 -16.44 21.72
C LEU A 102 -45.21 -16.50 20.95
N ARG A 103 -46.26 -17.08 21.55
CA ARG A 103 -47.59 -17.21 20.94
C ARG A 103 -48.62 -16.15 21.40
N ILE A 104 -48.20 -15.10 22.10
CA ILE A 104 -49.08 -14.02 22.57
C ILE A 104 -48.90 -12.71 21.77
N TYR A 105 -47.83 -12.55 20.98
CA TYR A 105 -47.58 -11.27 20.30
C TYR A 105 -48.17 -11.13 18.87
N PHE A 106 -48.67 -12.21 18.25
CA PHE A 106 -49.28 -12.15 16.90
C PHE A 106 -50.77 -12.50 16.88
N LYS A 107 -51.50 -12.08 17.92
CA LYS A 107 -52.97 -12.22 18.00
C LYS A 107 -53.70 -10.88 17.97
N ASN A 108 -53.23 -9.94 17.16
CA ASN A 108 -53.97 -8.71 16.83
C ASN A 108 -53.57 -8.17 15.45
N SER A 109 -54.07 -8.80 14.38
CA SER A 109 -54.36 -8.11 13.11
C SER A 109 -55.40 -8.92 12.35
N ARG A 110 -56.48 -8.22 11.96
CA ARG A 110 -57.76 -8.76 11.53
C ARG A 110 -57.69 -9.47 10.17
N CYS A 111 -58.59 -10.45 10.06
CA CYS A 111 -58.96 -11.23 8.88
C CYS A 111 -59.40 -10.42 7.65
N GLY A 112 -59.31 -11.08 6.49
CA GLY A 112 -60.05 -10.77 5.26
C GLY A 112 -60.06 -11.98 4.31
N ASN A 113 -61.08 -12.82 4.45
CA ASN A 113 -61.39 -14.08 3.75
C ASN A 113 -61.22 -14.13 2.22
N SER A 114 -60.64 -15.23 1.71
CA SER A 114 -61.32 -16.17 0.79
C SER A 114 -60.41 -17.34 0.39
N TYR A 115 -60.64 -18.51 1.00
CA TYR A 115 -60.42 -19.80 0.35
C TYR A 115 -61.46 -20.78 0.91
N ARG A 116 -62.45 -21.11 0.08
CA ARG A 116 -63.34 -22.25 0.29
C ARG A 116 -63.32 -23.09 -0.97
N ASN A 117 -63.12 -24.38 -0.76
CA ASN A 117 -63.31 -25.51 -1.68
C ASN A 117 -62.27 -25.65 -2.81
N LEU A 118 -61.42 -26.66 -2.70
CA LEU A 118 -61.53 -27.89 -3.52
C LEU A 118 -60.39 -28.85 -3.18
N THR A 119 -60.77 -29.89 -2.44
CA THR A 119 -60.11 -31.20 -2.46
C THR A 119 -60.26 -31.83 -3.84
N THR A 120 -59.18 -32.39 -4.37
CA THR A 120 -59.07 -33.70 -5.08
C THR A 120 -58.02 -33.70 -6.21
N LYS A 121 -57.38 -34.88 -6.34
CA LYS A 121 -56.39 -35.31 -7.33
C LYS A 121 -56.65 -34.77 -8.75
N LYS A 122 -55.64 -34.13 -9.36
CA LYS A 122 -55.11 -34.44 -10.71
C LYS A 122 -53.92 -33.55 -11.05
N ARG A 123 -52.97 -34.12 -11.80
CA ARG A 123 -51.78 -33.47 -12.38
C ARG A 123 -52.16 -32.20 -13.14
N PHE A 124 -51.46 -31.10 -12.88
CA PHE A 124 -51.31 -29.99 -13.82
C PHE A 124 -49.85 -29.49 -13.82
N LYS A 125 -49.27 -29.39 -15.02
CA LYS A 125 -48.01 -28.72 -15.30
C LYS A 125 -48.17 -27.23 -14.96
N PHE A 126 -47.30 -26.68 -14.11
CA PHE A 126 -47.17 -25.24 -13.95
C PHE A 126 -45.96 -24.75 -14.74
N ALA A 127 -46.22 -23.79 -15.65
CA ALA A 127 -45.22 -22.97 -16.28
C ALA A 127 -44.64 -21.97 -15.27
N ASN A 128 -43.35 -21.67 -15.40
CA ASN A 128 -42.51 -20.89 -14.49
C ASN A 128 -42.82 -19.36 -14.41
N SER A 129 -43.98 -18.89 -14.85
CA SER A 129 -44.29 -17.45 -14.87
C SER A 129 -44.97 -16.92 -13.60
N ALA A 130 -45.65 -17.74 -12.79
CA ALA A 130 -46.46 -17.22 -11.68
C ALA A 130 -45.70 -16.94 -10.36
N LEU A 131 -44.49 -17.47 -10.17
CA LEU A 131 -43.67 -17.18 -8.98
C LEU A 131 -42.78 -15.94 -9.14
N ARG A 132 -42.59 -15.47 -10.37
CA ARG A 132 -41.76 -14.30 -10.70
C ARG A 132 -42.49 -12.98 -10.43
N ASP A 133 -43.81 -12.96 -10.60
CA ASP A 133 -44.61 -11.73 -10.49
C ASP A 133 -44.95 -11.34 -9.04
N ILE A 134 -45.01 -12.30 -8.11
CA ILE A 134 -45.24 -12.02 -6.67
C ILE A 134 -43.96 -11.50 -5.98
N ILE A 135 -42.77 -11.88 -6.47
CA ILE A 135 -41.49 -11.40 -5.95
C ILE A 135 -41.10 -10.04 -6.58
N CYS A 136 -41.45 -9.80 -7.85
CA CYS A 136 -41.25 -8.50 -8.50
C CYS A 136 -42.16 -7.39 -7.94
N GLY A 137 -43.40 -7.70 -7.54
CA GLY A 137 -44.33 -6.72 -6.97
C GLY A 137 -43.83 -6.09 -5.66
N ASN A 138 -43.28 -6.89 -4.75
CA ASN A 138 -42.78 -6.41 -3.46
C ASN A 138 -41.42 -5.72 -3.55
N TYR A 139 -40.55 -6.12 -4.50
CA TYR A 139 -39.29 -5.42 -4.76
C TYR A 139 -39.50 -4.06 -5.45
N CYS A 140 -40.47 -3.94 -6.38
CA CYS A 140 -40.76 -2.67 -7.04
C CYS A 140 -41.36 -1.62 -6.11
N ILE A 141 -42.13 -2.03 -5.09
CA ILE A 141 -42.70 -1.11 -4.10
C ILE A 141 -41.61 -0.60 -3.14
N LEU A 142 -40.71 -1.48 -2.68
CA LEU A 142 -39.56 -1.07 -1.87
C LEU A 142 -38.56 -0.21 -2.64
N LEU A 143 -38.31 -0.50 -3.92
CA LEU A 143 -37.49 0.33 -4.80
C LEU A 143 -38.15 1.68 -5.08
N LYS A 144 -39.47 1.76 -5.30
CA LYS A 144 -40.17 3.05 -5.47
C LYS A 144 -40.18 3.89 -4.19
N ILE A 145 -40.32 3.27 -3.02
CA ILE A 145 -40.24 3.97 -1.73
C ILE A 145 -38.81 4.44 -1.46
N PHE A 146 -37.80 3.63 -1.78
CA PHE A 146 -36.38 3.98 -1.64
C PHE A 146 -35.96 5.07 -2.64
N TRP A 147 -36.43 5.02 -3.88
CA TRP A 147 -36.14 6.05 -4.90
C TRP A 147 -36.87 7.36 -4.62
N ARG A 148 -38.08 7.30 -4.06
CA ARG A 148 -38.82 8.49 -3.60
C ARG A 148 -38.17 9.09 -2.36
N PHE A 149 -37.65 8.28 -1.43
CA PHE A 149 -36.85 8.75 -0.29
C PHE A 149 -35.53 9.39 -0.72
N ILE A 150 -34.84 8.83 -1.73
CA ILE A 150 -33.63 9.43 -2.32
C ILE A 150 -33.96 10.73 -3.05
N ASN A 151 -35.01 10.78 -3.86
CA ASN A 151 -35.41 12.01 -4.55
C ASN A 151 -35.92 13.09 -3.59
N ASP A 152 -36.59 12.73 -2.50
CA ASP A 152 -37.02 13.70 -1.48
C ASP A 152 -35.81 14.16 -0.64
N PHE A 153 -34.83 13.28 -0.37
CA PHE A 153 -33.57 13.65 0.32
C PHE A 153 -32.66 14.55 -0.53
N PHE A 154 -32.57 14.32 -1.85
CA PHE A 154 -31.81 15.18 -2.76
C PHE A 154 -32.61 16.40 -3.28
N GLY A 155 -33.95 16.32 -3.29
CA GLY A 155 -34.85 17.42 -3.65
C GLY A 155 -34.86 18.55 -2.62
N VAL A 156 -34.61 18.22 -1.35
CA VAL A 156 -34.44 19.20 -0.25
C VAL A 156 -33.04 19.87 -0.27
N LEU A 157 -32.11 19.38 -1.10
CA LEU A 157 -30.71 19.86 -1.19
C LEU A 157 -30.38 20.58 -2.51
N ARG A 158 -31.35 21.28 -3.12
CA ARG A 158 -31.06 22.33 -4.12
C ARG A 158 -30.67 23.64 -3.41
N ILE A 159 -29.52 23.62 -2.74
CA ILE A 159 -28.91 24.83 -2.19
C ILE A 159 -28.03 25.43 -3.29
N THR A 160 -28.53 26.46 -3.96
CA THR A 160 -27.73 27.28 -4.87
C THR A 160 -26.62 28.00 -4.10
N SER A 161 -25.43 28.11 -4.70
CA SER A 161 -24.17 28.64 -4.15
C SER A 161 -24.25 29.97 -3.37
N LYS A 162 -25.32 30.76 -3.54
CA LYS A 162 -25.55 32.02 -2.79
C LYS A 162 -25.96 31.81 -1.32
N TRP A 163 -26.59 30.70 -0.94
CA TRP A 163 -27.07 30.47 0.43
C TRP A 163 -25.99 29.98 1.39
N ILE A 164 -24.97 29.28 0.88
CA ILE A 164 -23.82 28.83 1.67
C ILE A 164 -23.04 30.04 2.19
N LEU A 165 -22.88 31.09 1.38
CA LEU A 165 -22.21 32.33 1.80
C LEU A 165 -22.97 33.12 2.87
N ILE A 166 -24.31 33.09 2.86
CA ILE A 166 -25.16 33.79 3.85
C ILE A 166 -25.20 33.03 5.18
N ILE A 167 -25.25 31.70 5.15
CA ILE A 167 -25.19 30.87 6.36
C ILE A 167 -23.77 30.92 6.99
N PHE A 168 -22.71 30.96 6.18
CA PHE A 168 -21.34 31.12 6.67
C PHE A 168 -21.09 32.51 7.28
N SER A 169 -21.70 33.57 6.75
CA SER A 169 -21.57 34.92 7.31
C SER A 169 -22.41 35.12 8.59
N LEU A 170 -23.56 34.45 8.73
CA LEU A 170 -24.36 34.50 9.96
C LEU A 170 -23.75 33.68 11.12
N LEU A 171 -23.03 32.59 10.85
CA LEU A 171 -22.34 31.77 11.88
C LEU A 171 -21.03 32.40 12.40
N VAL A 172 -20.40 33.28 11.63
CA VAL A 172 -19.17 33.99 12.03
C VAL A 172 -19.47 35.18 12.95
N ILE A 173 -20.67 35.74 12.91
CA ILE A 173 -21.03 36.92 13.71
C ILE A 173 -21.57 36.54 15.10
N SER A 174 -22.04 35.31 15.33
CA SER A 174 -22.66 34.91 16.60
C SER A 174 -21.72 34.33 17.67
N ASN A 175 -20.40 34.24 17.43
CA ASN A 175 -19.45 33.63 18.38
C ASN A 175 -18.36 34.58 18.91
N VAL A 176 -18.52 35.90 18.73
CA VAL A 176 -17.52 36.89 19.20
C VAL A 176 -17.77 37.34 20.65
N ILE A 177 -18.82 36.87 21.33
CA ILE A 177 -19.08 37.28 22.71
C ILE A 177 -19.28 36.04 23.58
N MET A 178 -18.42 35.92 24.58
CA MET A 178 -18.32 34.91 25.65
C MET A 178 -17.55 33.62 25.33
N SER A 179 -16.29 33.60 25.77
CA SER A 179 -15.79 32.44 26.53
C SER A 179 -14.79 32.91 27.58
N GLN A 180 -15.19 32.84 28.86
CA GLN A 180 -14.29 32.77 30.00
C GLN A 180 -13.49 31.46 29.91
N GLU A 181 -12.19 31.55 30.16
CA GLU A 181 -11.28 30.41 30.26
C GLU A 181 -11.60 29.56 31.50
N PRO A 182 -11.52 28.23 31.38
CA PRO A 182 -11.01 27.40 32.46
C PRO A 182 -9.69 26.74 32.04
N SER A 183 -8.77 26.76 33.00
CA SER A 183 -7.41 26.22 32.97
C SER A 183 -7.31 24.82 32.35
N SER A 184 -6.60 24.72 31.22
CA SER A 184 -6.12 23.45 30.67
C SER A 184 -4.87 22.99 31.43
N GLU A 185 -4.98 21.89 32.15
CA GLU A 185 -3.83 21.07 32.54
C GLU A 185 -3.06 20.71 31.27
N LYS A 186 -1.75 21.00 31.26
CA LYS A 186 -0.86 20.74 30.13
C LYS A 186 -0.80 19.24 29.88
N GLU A 187 -1.54 18.77 28.87
CA GLU A 187 -1.25 17.50 28.23
C GLU A 187 0.15 17.60 27.62
N GLU A 188 1.10 16.94 28.28
CA GLU A 188 2.42 16.68 27.75
C GLU A 188 2.24 15.98 26.40
N THR A 189 2.46 16.70 25.31
CA THR A 189 2.58 16.12 23.97
C THR A 189 3.43 14.87 24.08
N LYS A 190 2.88 13.70 23.76
CA LYS A 190 3.59 12.42 23.67
C LYS A 190 4.77 12.54 22.68
N LYS A 191 5.86 13.20 23.09
CA LYS A 191 7.20 13.06 22.54
C LYS A 191 7.72 11.71 23.02
N LYS A 192 7.15 10.64 22.48
CA LYS A 192 7.91 9.40 22.38
C LYS A 192 8.73 9.54 21.11
N GLU A 193 9.95 10.05 21.28
CA GLU A 193 11.07 9.71 20.41
C GLU A 193 11.03 8.21 20.10
N ILE A 194 11.62 7.80 18.98
CA ILE A 194 11.82 6.37 18.74
C ILE A 194 12.88 5.91 19.75
N ILE A 195 12.43 5.56 20.95
CA ILE A 195 13.28 5.06 22.02
C ILE A 195 13.67 3.65 21.59
N VAL A 196 14.89 3.45 21.10
CA VAL A 196 15.57 2.16 21.28
C VAL A 196 15.89 2.12 22.76
N THR A 197 14.97 1.62 23.58
CA THR A 197 15.24 1.44 25.00
C THR A 197 16.39 0.45 25.09
N GLY A 198 17.40 0.72 25.91
CA GLY A 198 18.48 -0.23 26.24
C GLY A 198 18.01 -1.54 26.90
N LYS A 199 16.69 -1.82 26.86
CA LYS A 199 16.04 -3.07 27.26
C LYS A 199 15.27 -3.59 26.06
N ALA A 200 15.50 -4.86 25.71
CA ALA A 200 14.61 -5.61 24.84
C ALA A 200 13.23 -5.69 25.52
N ASP A 201 12.20 -5.12 24.90
CA ASP A 201 10.82 -5.17 25.35
C ASP A 201 9.89 -5.45 24.15
N PHE A 202 8.64 -5.84 24.41
CA PHE A 202 7.63 -6.13 23.37
C PHE A 202 7.28 -4.93 22.48
N THR A 203 7.73 -3.75 22.87
CA THR A 203 7.61 -2.50 22.11
C THR A 203 8.68 -2.36 21.03
N ASN A 204 9.75 -3.17 21.06
CA ASN A 204 10.75 -3.22 20.00
C ASN A 204 10.20 -3.94 18.75
N PRO A 205 10.59 -3.52 17.54
CA PRO A 205 10.15 -4.17 16.30
C PRO A 205 10.48 -5.65 16.22
N ASN A 206 9.70 -6.42 15.45
CA ASN A 206 9.92 -7.84 15.25
C ASN A 206 10.94 -8.12 14.15
N SER A 207 11.16 -7.17 13.24
CA SER A 207 12.18 -7.24 12.19
C SER A 207 13.01 -5.96 12.12
N ALA A 208 14.14 -6.02 11.42
CA ALA A 208 14.94 -4.83 11.15
C ALA A 208 14.18 -3.87 10.22
N SER A 209 13.32 -4.41 9.35
CA SER A 209 12.55 -3.66 8.36
C SER A 209 11.13 -3.30 8.81
N GLU A 210 10.95 -3.00 10.09
CA GLU A 210 9.68 -2.55 10.70
C GLU A 210 9.92 -1.28 11.53
N ASP A 211 9.07 -0.27 11.35
CA ASP A 211 9.15 0.98 12.12
C ASP A 211 7.86 1.80 12.10
N THR A 212 7.86 2.88 12.88
CA THR A 212 6.80 3.90 12.90
C THR A 212 7.37 5.26 12.52
N ILE A 213 6.77 5.89 11.50
CA ILE A 213 7.04 7.28 11.12
C ILE A 213 5.98 8.17 11.76
N ARG A 214 6.39 9.24 12.46
CA ARG A 214 5.47 10.13 13.19
C ARG A 214 5.17 11.42 12.43
N SER A 215 4.08 12.08 12.82
CA SER A 215 3.58 13.33 12.23
C SER A 215 4.62 14.44 12.04
N GLU A 216 5.58 14.59 12.96
CA GLU A 216 6.67 15.58 12.82
C GLU A 216 7.53 15.31 11.59
N GLN A 217 7.91 14.04 11.36
CA GLN A 217 8.67 13.62 10.19
C GLN A 217 7.84 13.74 8.91
N ILE A 218 6.53 13.53 9.00
CA ILE A 218 5.62 13.62 7.86
C ILE A 218 5.48 15.07 7.39
N ARG A 219 5.26 15.99 8.33
CA ARG A 219 5.12 17.43 8.03
C ARG A 219 6.40 18.10 7.55
N SER A 220 7.57 17.52 7.84
CA SER A 220 8.86 18.09 7.46
C SER A 220 9.29 17.77 6.03
N ARG A 221 8.51 16.99 5.26
CA ARG A 221 8.84 16.62 3.88
C ARG A 221 7.88 17.31 2.90
N PRO A 222 8.37 18.02 1.87
CA PRO A 222 7.51 18.48 0.79
C PRO A 222 6.97 17.28 0.01
N LEU A 223 5.67 17.30 -0.28
CA LEU A 223 4.99 16.28 -1.07
C LEU A 223 4.49 16.89 -2.38
N SER A 224 4.89 16.31 -3.51
CA SER A 224 4.39 16.73 -4.81
C SER A 224 2.94 16.28 -5.03
N ARG A 225 2.57 15.13 -4.44
CA ARG A 225 1.27 14.46 -4.56
C ARG A 225 1.00 13.58 -3.35
N THR A 226 -0.27 13.28 -3.08
CA THR A 226 -0.67 12.50 -1.89
C THR A 226 -0.12 11.07 -1.90
N GLY A 227 0.06 10.42 -3.05
CA GLY A 227 0.66 9.09 -3.14
C GLY A 227 2.08 8.98 -2.58
N GLU A 228 2.82 10.08 -2.48
CA GLU A 228 4.17 10.10 -1.88
C GLU A 228 4.13 9.85 -0.36
N ILE A 229 2.95 9.80 0.28
CA ILE A 229 2.80 9.28 1.65
C ILE A 229 3.36 7.86 1.77
N ALA A 230 3.32 7.07 0.69
CA ALA A 230 3.89 5.73 0.67
C ALA A 230 5.44 5.76 0.69
N GLU A 231 6.09 6.83 0.20
CA GLU A 231 7.56 6.99 0.20
C GLU A 231 8.15 7.27 1.60
N PHE A 232 7.30 7.39 2.63
CA PHE A 232 7.78 7.32 4.01
C PHE A 232 8.14 5.89 4.42
N VAL A 233 7.63 4.87 3.72
CA VAL A 233 8.12 3.51 3.81
C VAL A 233 9.50 3.48 3.17
N PRO A 234 10.55 3.10 3.92
CA PRO A 234 11.89 3.12 3.38
C PRO A 234 11.97 2.26 2.09
N GLY A 235 12.59 2.77 1.03
CA GLY A 235 12.91 2.07 -0.21
C GLY A 235 11.76 2.07 -1.19
N MET A 236 10.66 2.71 -0.83
CA MET A 236 9.49 2.89 -1.67
C MET A 236 9.65 4.09 -2.59
N ILE A 237 9.21 3.94 -3.83
CA ILE A 237 9.06 5.02 -4.82
C ILE A 237 7.64 5.01 -5.35
N ALA A 238 7.01 6.18 -5.41
CA ALA A 238 5.73 6.42 -6.05
C ALA A 238 5.91 7.18 -7.38
N THR A 239 5.25 6.71 -8.43
CA THR A 239 5.22 7.34 -9.76
C THR A 239 3.78 7.63 -10.19
N GLN A 240 3.60 8.54 -11.14
CA GLN A 240 2.33 8.77 -11.82
C GLN A 240 2.47 8.45 -13.29
N HIS A 241 1.69 7.48 -13.78
CA HIS A 241 1.67 7.16 -15.20
C HIS A 241 0.48 7.77 -15.95
N SER A 242 -0.63 8.07 -15.25
CA SER A 242 -1.91 8.41 -15.90
C SER A 242 -2.80 9.41 -15.12
N GLY A 243 -2.28 10.62 -14.88
CA GLY A 243 -3.05 11.77 -14.37
C GLY A 243 -3.25 11.75 -12.85
N SER A 244 -3.31 12.92 -12.20
CA SER A 244 -3.20 13.04 -10.73
C SER A 244 -4.36 12.46 -9.92
N GLY A 245 -5.50 12.15 -10.56
CA GLY A 245 -6.66 11.56 -9.87
C GLY A 245 -6.71 10.03 -9.91
N LYS A 246 -5.83 9.39 -10.69
CA LYS A 246 -5.64 7.94 -10.70
C LYS A 246 -4.57 7.55 -9.68
N GLY A 247 -4.83 6.48 -8.93
CA GLY A 247 -3.89 5.92 -7.95
C GLY A 247 -2.46 5.82 -8.49
N ASN A 248 -1.48 6.06 -7.63
CA ASN A 248 -0.08 6.00 -8.00
C ASN A 248 0.39 4.56 -8.22
N GLN A 249 1.51 4.43 -8.91
CA GLN A 249 2.22 3.18 -9.04
C GLN A 249 3.40 3.14 -8.06
N TYR A 250 3.59 2.00 -7.38
CA TYR A 250 4.56 1.87 -6.30
C TYR A 250 5.65 0.85 -6.63
N PHE A 251 6.85 1.10 -6.12
CA PHE A 251 8.00 0.20 -6.25
C PHE A 251 8.64 0.00 -4.89
N LEU A 252 8.97 -1.24 -4.53
CA LEU A 252 9.65 -1.58 -3.28
C LEU A 252 10.33 -2.95 -3.42
N ARG A 253 11.54 -3.15 -2.89
CA ARG A 253 12.21 -4.47 -2.83
C ARG A 253 12.20 -5.24 -4.17
N GLY A 254 12.46 -4.56 -5.28
CA GLY A 254 12.46 -5.20 -6.61
C GLY A 254 11.08 -5.56 -7.16
N PHE A 255 10.00 -5.12 -6.52
CA PHE A 255 8.66 -5.18 -7.09
C PHE A 255 8.37 -3.92 -7.89
N ASN A 256 7.75 -4.12 -9.04
CA ASN A 256 6.75 -3.19 -9.53
C ASN A 256 5.42 -3.62 -8.89
N LEU A 257 4.97 -2.88 -7.89
CA LEU A 257 3.74 -3.21 -7.15
C LEU A 257 2.49 -2.84 -7.95
N ASP A 258 2.64 -2.29 -9.15
CA ASP A 258 1.59 -1.58 -9.88
C ASP A 258 0.88 -0.61 -8.91
N HIS A 259 -0.45 -0.69 -8.79
CA HIS A 259 -1.22 0.11 -7.85
C HIS A 259 -1.30 -0.48 -6.43
N GLY A 260 -0.48 -1.47 -6.07
CA GLY A 260 -0.37 -1.99 -4.70
C GLY A 260 -0.52 -3.52 -4.54
N THR A 261 -0.46 -4.32 -5.61
CA THR A 261 -0.71 -5.77 -5.60
C THR A 261 0.06 -6.53 -4.53
N ASP A 262 1.35 -6.25 -4.32
CA ASP A 262 2.16 -6.99 -3.34
C ASP A 262 2.49 -6.17 -2.08
N PHE A 263 1.77 -5.06 -1.84
CA PHE A 263 1.93 -4.25 -0.65
C PHE A 263 0.59 -3.88 0.00
N ALA A 264 0.35 -4.43 1.20
CA ALA A 264 -0.91 -4.25 1.92
C ALA A 264 -1.00 -2.85 2.55
N SER A 265 -1.94 -2.05 2.09
CA SER A 265 -2.13 -0.66 2.49
C SER A 265 -3.39 -0.50 3.35
N HIS A 266 -3.25 0.19 4.48
CA HIS A 266 -4.34 0.43 5.42
C HIS A 266 -4.43 1.89 5.84
N VAL A 267 -5.65 2.36 6.11
CA VAL A 267 -5.91 3.66 6.74
C VAL A 267 -6.83 3.45 7.93
N ASN A 268 -6.37 3.81 9.13
CA ASN A 268 -7.05 3.54 10.39
C ASN A 268 -7.46 2.06 10.54
N GLY A 269 -6.62 1.14 10.06
CA GLY A 269 -6.86 -0.31 10.06
C GLY A 269 -7.76 -0.83 8.92
N ILE A 270 -8.45 0.05 8.18
CA ILE A 270 -9.30 -0.30 7.03
C ILE A 270 -8.39 -0.65 5.83
N PRO A 271 -8.50 -1.85 5.23
CA PRO A 271 -7.72 -2.19 4.05
C PRO A 271 -8.15 -1.35 2.84
N ILE A 272 -7.17 -0.87 2.07
CA ILE A 272 -7.38 0.02 0.92
C ILE A 272 -7.24 -0.72 -0.41
N ASN A 273 -6.40 -1.76 -0.48
CA ASN A 273 -6.25 -2.57 -1.68
C ASN A 273 -7.61 -3.14 -2.13
N ASN A 274 -7.95 -2.92 -3.39
CA ASN A 274 -9.17 -3.41 -4.01
C ASN A 274 -8.87 -4.69 -4.82
N PRO A 275 -9.33 -5.88 -4.40
CA PRO A 275 -9.21 -7.09 -5.21
C PRO A 275 -10.16 -7.04 -6.42
N SER A 276 -9.78 -7.71 -7.50
CA SER A 276 -10.52 -7.80 -8.77
C SER A 276 -11.03 -6.45 -9.26
N HIS A 277 -10.16 -5.45 -9.20
CA HIS A 277 -10.50 -4.09 -9.55
C HIS A 277 -10.49 -3.87 -11.05
N GLY A 278 -11.42 -3.04 -11.54
CA GLY A 278 -11.61 -2.79 -12.97
C GLY A 278 -10.34 -2.39 -13.71
N HIS A 279 -9.40 -1.75 -13.02
CA HIS A 279 -8.12 -1.32 -13.57
C HIS A 279 -6.94 -2.30 -13.38
N GLY A 280 -6.80 -2.93 -12.21
CA GLY A 280 -5.62 -3.71 -11.88
C GLY A 280 -5.70 -4.33 -10.49
N GLN A 281 -5.06 -5.48 -10.28
CA GLN A 281 -5.24 -6.25 -9.05
C GLN A 281 -4.67 -5.50 -7.82
N GLY A 282 -5.40 -5.51 -6.71
CA GLY A 282 -4.92 -4.88 -5.46
C GLY A 282 -4.83 -3.35 -5.50
N TYR A 283 -5.57 -2.70 -6.42
CA TYR A 283 -5.55 -1.26 -6.66
C TYR A 283 -5.70 -0.43 -5.36
N THR A 284 -4.74 0.44 -5.11
CA THR A 284 -4.65 1.33 -3.95
C THR A 284 -4.52 2.78 -4.41
N ASP A 285 -5.52 3.57 -4.07
CA ASP A 285 -5.51 5.02 -4.25
C ASP A 285 -5.45 5.72 -2.88
N LEU A 286 -4.44 6.56 -2.69
CA LEU A 286 -4.21 7.32 -1.45
C LEU A 286 -4.73 8.76 -1.53
N SER A 287 -5.30 9.19 -2.66
CA SER A 287 -5.73 10.57 -2.91
C SER A 287 -6.74 11.12 -1.90
N PHE A 288 -7.47 10.21 -1.22
CA PHE A 288 -8.44 10.56 -0.17
C PHE A 288 -7.79 10.97 1.17
N LEU A 289 -6.47 10.84 1.31
CA LEU A 289 -5.76 11.22 2.53
C LEU A 289 -5.53 12.74 2.62
N ILE A 290 -5.77 13.30 3.80
CA ILE A 290 -5.34 14.63 4.22
C ILE A 290 -4.05 14.50 5.06
N PRO A 291 -2.87 14.88 4.52
CA PRO A 291 -1.57 14.65 5.19
C PRO A 291 -1.47 15.26 6.59
N GLU A 292 -2.08 16.43 6.82
CA GLU A 292 -2.03 17.16 8.09
C GLU A 292 -2.74 16.43 9.23
N LEU A 293 -3.65 15.48 8.93
CA LEU A 293 -4.34 14.68 9.92
C LEU A 293 -3.58 13.40 10.31
N ILE A 294 -2.48 13.08 9.62
CA ILE A 294 -1.73 11.85 9.87
C ILE A 294 -0.93 11.99 11.17
N GLU A 295 -1.24 11.11 12.12
CA GLU A 295 -0.49 10.98 13.37
C GLU A 295 0.77 10.13 13.17
N GLU A 296 0.62 9.00 12.48
CA GLU A 296 1.68 8.04 12.26
C GLU A 296 1.44 7.16 11.02
N ILE A 297 2.54 6.64 10.47
CA ILE A 297 2.58 5.58 9.48
C ILE A 297 3.40 4.44 10.07
N LYS A 298 2.75 3.29 10.30
CA LYS A 298 3.42 2.05 10.72
C LYS A 298 3.68 1.19 9.49
N PHE A 299 4.89 0.70 9.31
CA PHE A 299 5.21 -0.20 8.21
C PHE A 299 5.93 -1.45 8.69
N LYS A 300 5.71 -2.55 7.98
CA LYS A 300 6.38 -3.84 8.18
C LYS A 300 6.74 -4.38 6.80
N LYS A 301 8.02 -4.62 6.51
CA LYS A 301 8.42 -5.22 5.23
C LYS A 301 8.63 -6.73 5.33
N GLY A 302 8.38 -7.42 4.23
CA GLY A 302 8.45 -8.88 4.13
C GLY A 302 7.24 -9.59 4.75
N VAL A 303 7.32 -10.92 4.80
CA VAL A 303 6.17 -11.81 5.05
C VAL A 303 6.09 -12.32 6.49
N TYR A 304 6.69 -11.63 7.46
CA TYR A 304 6.99 -12.18 8.79
C TYR A 304 5.91 -11.89 9.86
N SER A 305 4.98 -10.96 9.62
CA SER A 305 3.90 -10.64 10.57
C SER A 305 2.65 -11.47 10.30
N ALA A 306 2.07 -12.08 11.34
CA ALA A 306 0.87 -12.92 11.23
C ALA A 306 -0.43 -12.10 11.05
N GLU A 307 -0.43 -10.85 11.49
CA GLU A 307 -1.55 -9.91 11.37
C GLU A 307 -1.85 -9.55 9.89
N GLU A 308 -0.80 -9.52 9.06
CA GLU A 308 -0.88 -9.12 7.66
C GLU A 308 -1.27 -10.29 6.75
N GLY A 309 -2.22 -10.04 5.83
CA GLY A 309 -2.85 -11.06 5.00
C GLY A 309 -2.66 -10.81 3.51
N ASN A 310 -3.78 -10.80 2.77
CA ASN A 310 -3.77 -10.60 1.31
C ASN A 310 -2.95 -9.36 0.92
N PHE A 311 -2.17 -9.47 -0.17
CA PHE A 311 -1.30 -8.43 -0.72
C PHE A 311 -0.07 -8.08 0.13
N SER A 312 0.32 -8.86 1.14
CA SER A 312 1.43 -8.51 2.05
C SER A 312 2.80 -9.12 1.68
N SER A 313 3.00 -9.55 0.42
CA SER A 313 4.25 -10.22 0.00
C SER A 313 5.50 -9.36 0.16
N ALA A 314 5.46 -8.10 -0.28
CA ALA A 314 6.56 -7.15 -0.10
C ALA A 314 6.52 -6.48 1.28
N GLY A 315 5.33 -6.36 1.87
CA GLY A 315 5.11 -5.79 3.19
C GLY A 315 3.73 -5.16 3.35
N SER A 316 3.64 -4.27 4.33
CA SER A 316 2.42 -3.53 4.64
C SER A 316 2.71 -2.14 5.21
N MET A 317 1.73 -1.26 5.10
CA MET A 317 1.65 -0.03 5.88
C MET A 317 0.26 0.20 6.45
N ASN A 318 0.20 0.89 7.59
CA ASN A 318 -1.02 1.44 8.16
C ASN A 318 -0.83 2.91 8.53
N VAL A 319 -1.61 3.78 7.89
CA VAL A 319 -1.68 5.22 8.18
C VAL A 319 -2.75 5.46 9.23
N SER A 320 -2.41 6.08 10.36
CA SER A 320 -3.36 6.43 11.42
C SER A 320 -3.55 7.94 11.48
N TYR A 321 -4.81 8.37 11.64
CA TYR A 321 -5.13 9.78 11.91
C TYR A 321 -5.18 10.07 13.40
N PHE A 322 -4.87 11.32 13.73
CA PHE A 322 -5.11 11.85 15.07
C PHE A 322 -6.57 11.62 15.50
N ARG A 323 -6.76 11.25 16.77
CA ARG A 323 -8.10 11.18 17.40
C ARG A 323 -8.69 12.56 17.66
N SER A 324 -7.84 13.53 17.97
CA SER A 324 -8.19 14.96 18.11
C SER A 324 -6.97 15.83 17.78
N LEU A 325 -7.21 17.06 17.36
CA LEU A 325 -6.18 18.07 17.13
C LEU A 325 -6.11 19.01 18.34
N SER A 326 -4.90 19.35 18.78
CA SER A 326 -4.69 20.33 19.86
C SER A 326 -4.98 21.78 19.41
N LYS A 327 -4.83 22.06 18.11
CA LYS A 327 -5.18 23.32 17.46
C LYS A 327 -5.90 23.04 16.15
N GLY A 328 -6.88 23.87 15.81
CA GLY A 328 -7.43 23.95 14.47
C GLY A 328 -6.38 24.38 13.47
N ILE A 329 -6.57 24.02 12.20
CA ILE A 329 -5.68 24.31 11.08
C ILE A 329 -6.53 24.93 9.97
N VAL A 330 -6.10 26.08 9.46
CA VAL A 330 -6.52 26.60 8.15
C VAL A 330 -5.27 26.75 7.30
N SER A 331 -5.28 26.21 6.09
CA SER A 331 -4.16 26.31 5.14
C SER A 331 -4.67 26.77 3.79
N LEU A 332 -4.05 27.81 3.23
CA LEU A 332 -4.28 28.30 1.88
C LEU A 332 -2.98 28.17 1.10
N GLU A 333 -3.02 27.47 -0.03
CA GLU A 333 -1.87 27.21 -0.87
C GLU A 333 -2.14 27.61 -2.31
N GLY A 334 -1.12 28.17 -2.95
CA GLY A 334 -1.11 28.50 -4.37
C GLY A 334 0.26 28.23 -4.97
N GLY A 335 0.31 27.94 -6.26
CA GLY A 335 1.57 27.66 -6.93
C GLY A 335 1.50 27.67 -8.45
N THR A 336 2.64 27.39 -9.06
CA THR A 336 2.76 27.20 -10.51
C THR A 336 1.90 26.01 -10.98
N LEU A 337 1.70 25.88 -12.30
CA LEU A 337 0.98 24.75 -12.91
C LEU A 337 -0.49 24.64 -12.48
N GLY A 338 -1.11 25.80 -12.21
CA GLY A 338 -2.51 25.89 -11.78
C GLY A 338 -2.77 25.21 -10.43
N TYR A 339 -1.77 25.13 -9.55
CA TYR A 339 -1.95 24.52 -8.23
C TYR A 339 -2.67 25.48 -7.27
N ALA A 340 -3.74 25.01 -6.65
CA ALA A 340 -4.39 25.66 -5.52
C ALA A 340 -4.92 24.61 -4.54
N ARG A 341 -4.78 24.87 -3.24
CA ARG A 341 -5.32 23.97 -2.20
C ARG A 341 -5.81 24.77 -1.01
N THR A 342 -6.90 24.31 -0.41
CA THR A 342 -7.46 24.85 0.83
C THR A 342 -7.75 23.70 1.77
N LEU A 343 -7.36 23.85 3.03
CA LEU A 343 -7.66 22.92 4.11
C LEU A 343 -8.24 23.67 5.29
N VAL A 344 -9.30 23.13 5.88
CA VAL A 344 -9.79 23.49 7.21
C VAL A 344 -9.92 22.22 8.02
N ALA A 345 -9.36 22.19 9.22
CA ALA A 345 -9.51 21.08 10.16
C ALA A 345 -9.58 21.59 11.60
N LYS A 346 -10.43 21.01 12.45
CA LYS A 346 -10.49 21.38 13.87
C LYS A 346 -11.10 20.25 14.70
N SER A 347 -10.75 20.23 15.98
CA SER A 347 -11.41 19.41 16.98
C SER A 347 -12.18 20.26 17.98
N HIS A 348 -13.34 19.76 18.40
CA HIS A 348 -14.13 20.32 19.50
C HIS A 348 -14.54 19.20 20.45
N MET A 349 -14.50 19.46 21.75
CA MET A 349 -15.10 18.56 22.73
C MET A 349 -16.62 18.70 22.66
N ILE A 350 -17.33 17.59 22.46
CA ILE A 350 -18.80 17.50 22.44
C ILE A 350 -19.21 16.36 23.37
N GLY A 351 -19.93 16.69 24.44
CA GLY A 351 -20.29 15.70 25.47
C GLY A 351 -19.05 15.10 26.13
N ARG A 352 -18.89 13.78 26.03
CA ARG A 352 -17.74 13.03 26.59
C ARG A 352 -16.68 12.65 25.54
N GLY A 353 -16.77 13.19 24.34
CA GLY A 353 -15.86 12.87 23.24
C GLY A 353 -15.39 14.11 22.48
N ASN A 354 -14.47 13.88 21.55
CA ASN A 354 -13.91 14.87 20.66
C ASN A 354 -14.45 14.64 19.25
N LEU A 355 -15.06 15.68 18.68
CA LEU A 355 -15.43 15.76 17.27
C LEU A 355 -14.29 16.42 16.49
N LEU A 356 -13.56 15.64 15.70
CA LEU A 356 -12.65 16.11 14.66
C LEU A 356 -13.41 16.22 13.34
N TYR A 357 -13.26 17.34 12.64
CA TYR A 357 -13.71 17.48 11.26
C TYR A 357 -12.62 18.13 10.40
N ALA A 358 -12.60 17.78 9.13
CA ALA A 358 -11.75 18.41 8.13
C ALA A 358 -12.39 18.43 6.75
N LEU A 359 -12.07 19.47 5.98
CA LEU A 359 -12.43 19.64 4.57
C LEU A 359 -11.21 20.12 3.81
N GLU A 360 -10.84 19.41 2.75
CA GLU A 360 -9.78 19.79 1.82
C GLU A 360 -10.38 19.91 0.41
N THR A 361 -10.01 20.98 -0.30
CA THR A 361 -10.28 21.14 -1.73
C THR A 361 -9.00 21.47 -2.46
N SER A 362 -8.74 20.88 -3.62
CA SER A 362 -7.59 21.24 -4.45
C SER A 362 -7.87 21.22 -5.94
N HIS A 363 -7.12 22.05 -6.68
CA HIS A 363 -7.10 22.14 -8.13
C HIS A 363 -5.65 22.01 -8.63
N TYR A 364 -5.45 21.31 -9.76
CA TYR A 364 -4.14 21.20 -10.41
C TYR A 364 -4.28 21.01 -11.93
N ASP A 365 -3.61 21.86 -12.71
CA ASP A 365 -3.58 21.75 -14.17
C ASP A 365 -2.40 20.88 -14.67
N GLY A 366 -1.30 20.86 -13.92
CA GLY A 366 -0.06 20.21 -14.34
C GLY A 366 0.67 20.94 -15.47
N PRO A 367 1.82 20.41 -15.93
CA PRO A 367 2.61 21.00 -17.01
C PRO A 367 2.09 20.68 -18.42
N TRP A 368 0.88 20.15 -18.51
CA TRP A 368 0.35 19.49 -19.70
C TRP A 368 -0.30 20.46 -20.68
N THR A 369 -0.19 20.17 -21.97
CA THR A 369 -0.88 20.92 -23.02
C THR A 369 -2.40 20.74 -22.90
N VAL A 370 -2.85 19.49 -22.72
CA VAL A 370 -4.19 19.19 -22.22
C VAL A 370 -4.14 19.25 -20.70
N LYS A 371 -4.57 20.39 -20.14
CA LYS A 371 -4.60 20.59 -18.68
C LYS A 371 -5.36 19.46 -17.99
N GLU A 372 -4.78 18.90 -16.93
CA GLU A 372 -5.44 17.84 -16.16
C GLU A 372 -6.75 18.34 -15.53
N ASN A 373 -6.84 19.63 -15.19
CA ASN A 373 -8.03 20.22 -14.54
C ASN A 373 -8.48 19.38 -13.34
N TYR A 374 -7.52 18.83 -12.59
CA TYR A 374 -7.79 17.87 -11.52
C TYR A 374 -8.43 18.59 -10.35
N LYS A 375 -9.67 18.22 -10.05
CA LYS A 375 -10.44 18.75 -8.93
C LYS A 375 -10.61 17.67 -7.89
N LYS A 376 -10.18 17.96 -6.67
CA LYS A 376 -10.27 17.07 -5.52
C LYS A 376 -11.04 17.73 -4.39
N ILE A 377 -11.91 16.94 -3.75
CA ILE A 377 -12.56 17.28 -2.48
C ILE A 377 -12.41 16.09 -1.54
N ASN A 378 -11.89 16.33 -0.34
CA ASN A 378 -11.80 15.36 0.76
C ASN A 378 -12.53 15.88 1.99
N GLY A 379 -13.30 15.01 2.64
CA GLY A 379 -13.99 15.30 3.89
C GLY A 379 -13.71 14.22 4.93
N VAL A 380 -13.48 14.64 6.17
CA VAL A 380 -13.25 13.74 7.33
C VAL A 380 -14.10 14.21 8.49
N VAL A 381 -14.82 13.30 9.13
CA VAL A 381 -15.51 13.53 10.40
C VAL A 381 -15.24 12.35 11.32
N SER A 382 -14.78 12.62 12.54
CA SER A 382 -14.46 11.60 13.52
C SER A 382 -14.97 12.02 14.89
N TYR A 383 -15.76 11.17 15.53
CA TYR A 383 -16.14 11.32 16.94
C TYR A 383 -15.43 10.25 17.76
N SER A 384 -14.64 10.63 18.74
CA SER A 384 -13.84 9.70 19.55
C SER A 384 -13.84 10.06 21.03
N GLY A 385 -13.78 9.05 21.90
CA GLY A 385 -13.66 9.24 23.35
C GLY A 385 -12.63 8.28 23.93
N GLY A 386 -12.06 8.65 25.08
CA GLY A 386 -10.93 7.94 25.67
C GLY A 386 -9.65 8.09 24.85
N ASP A 387 -8.72 7.14 24.99
CA ASP A 387 -7.37 7.21 24.41
C ASP A 387 -7.02 6.01 23.49
N ASP A 388 -5.73 5.89 23.16
CA ASP A 388 -5.16 4.83 22.34
C ASP A 388 -5.06 3.47 23.07
N GLN A 389 -5.48 3.38 24.34
CA GLN A 389 -5.55 2.16 25.12
C GLN A 389 -6.98 1.77 25.51
N ASN A 390 -7.80 2.75 25.86
CA ASN A 390 -9.15 2.61 26.38
C ASN A 390 -10.04 3.67 25.72
N GLY A 391 -10.62 3.34 24.57
CA GLY A 391 -11.35 4.33 23.80
C GLY A 391 -12.19 3.76 22.67
N TYR A 392 -13.01 4.63 22.11
CA TYR A 392 -13.83 4.33 20.94
C TYR A 392 -13.68 5.45 19.91
N ARG A 393 -13.99 5.14 18.65
CA ARG A 393 -13.99 6.09 17.54
C ARG A 393 -15.01 5.69 16.49
N ILE A 394 -15.78 6.65 16.00
CA ILE A 394 -16.55 6.54 14.76
C ILE A 394 -15.91 7.51 13.77
N LEU A 395 -15.54 7.02 12.59
CA LEU A 395 -14.87 7.79 11.55
C LEU A 395 -15.65 7.68 10.24
N ALA A 396 -15.95 8.80 9.62
CA ALA A 396 -16.46 8.91 8.27
C ALA A 396 -15.47 9.69 7.40
N MET A 397 -15.25 9.21 6.17
CA MET A 397 -14.39 9.86 5.18
C MET A 397 -15.10 9.88 3.82
N GLY A 398 -14.94 10.97 3.07
CA GLY A 398 -15.44 11.13 1.71
C GLY A 398 -14.37 11.71 0.80
N TYR A 399 -14.32 11.25 -0.44
CA TYR A 399 -13.42 11.72 -1.49
C TYR A 399 -14.16 11.79 -2.83
N ARG A 400 -13.90 12.87 -3.57
CA ARG A 400 -14.27 13.00 -4.98
C ARG A 400 -13.09 13.58 -5.75
N GLY A 401 -12.72 12.91 -6.84
CA GLY A 401 -11.73 13.35 -7.82
C GLY A 401 -12.32 13.36 -9.23
N ASN A 402 -11.98 14.36 -10.04
CA ASN A 402 -12.29 14.40 -11.48
C ASN A 402 -11.13 15.06 -12.22
N TRP A 403 -10.68 14.47 -13.33
CA TRP A 403 -9.56 14.96 -14.12
C TRP A 403 -9.66 14.56 -15.61
N HIS A 404 -8.93 15.30 -16.44
CA HIS A 404 -8.40 14.80 -17.70
C HIS A 404 -7.09 14.07 -17.45
N THR A 405 -6.85 13.01 -18.20
CA THR A 405 -5.65 12.23 -18.08
C THR A 405 -4.72 12.58 -19.22
N THR A 406 -3.45 12.80 -18.91
CA THR A 406 -2.37 12.62 -19.88
C THR A 406 -1.72 11.28 -19.57
N HIS A 407 -1.48 10.44 -20.57
CA HIS A 407 -0.84 9.13 -20.37
C HIS A 407 0.63 9.18 -20.75
N GLN A 408 1.33 8.05 -20.61
CA GLN A 408 2.59 7.85 -21.31
C GLN A 408 2.39 7.99 -22.83
N ILE A 409 3.38 8.56 -23.51
CA ILE A 409 3.39 8.74 -24.98
C ILE A 409 4.63 8.09 -25.60
N PRO A 410 4.56 7.60 -26.85
CA PRO A 410 5.70 6.93 -27.48
C PRO A 410 6.84 7.92 -27.73
N LYS A 411 8.06 7.55 -27.31
CA LYS A 411 9.24 8.42 -27.44
C LYS A 411 9.53 8.81 -28.89
N ARG A 412 9.23 7.95 -29.86
CA ARG A 412 9.40 8.21 -31.31
C ARG A 412 8.60 9.40 -31.81
N ALA A 413 7.51 9.77 -31.14
CA ALA A 413 6.65 10.90 -31.50
C ALA A 413 7.12 12.24 -30.90
N ILE A 414 7.87 12.19 -29.78
CA ILE A 414 8.33 13.38 -29.07
C ILE A 414 9.38 14.13 -29.90
N GLY A 415 9.15 15.42 -30.13
CA GLY A 415 10.03 16.29 -30.93
C GLY A 415 9.85 16.17 -32.44
N ARG A 416 8.92 15.32 -32.89
CA ARG A 416 8.49 15.23 -34.30
C ARG A 416 7.08 15.80 -34.46
N GLU A 417 6.10 15.15 -33.84
CA GLU A 417 4.69 15.56 -33.89
C GLU A 417 4.12 15.93 -32.51
N LEU A 418 4.73 15.44 -31.42
CA LEU A 418 4.30 15.72 -30.04
C LEU A 418 5.36 16.47 -29.25
N GLY A 419 4.92 17.42 -28.44
CA GLY A 419 5.68 17.97 -27.33
C GLY A 419 5.81 16.99 -26.17
N ARG A 420 6.80 17.23 -25.31
CA ARG A 420 7.07 16.39 -24.12
C ARG A 420 5.85 16.24 -23.19
N PHE A 421 5.02 17.26 -23.10
CA PHE A 421 3.85 17.32 -22.19
C PHE A 421 2.51 17.27 -22.95
N ASP A 422 2.53 16.85 -24.21
CA ASP A 422 1.32 16.64 -25.00
C ASP A 422 0.65 15.30 -24.64
N ALA A 423 -0.58 15.13 -25.12
CA ALA A 423 -1.31 13.87 -25.07
C ALA A 423 -1.65 13.46 -26.50
N VAL A 424 -1.59 12.14 -26.78
CA VAL A 424 -2.04 11.61 -28.08
C VAL A 424 -3.57 11.67 -28.17
N ASP A 425 -4.25 11.18 -27.13
CA ASP A 425 -5.69 11.29 -26.99
C ASP A 425 -6.07 12.37 -25.96
N PRO A 426 -6.57 13.55 -26.40
CA PRO A 426 -6.94 14.63 -25.50
C PRO A 426 -8.26 14.37 -24.76
N THR A 427 -8.98 13.30 -25.11
CA THR A 427 -10.27 12.98 -24.52
C THR A 427 -10.16 12.06 -23.30
N ASP A 428 -8.99 11.52 -22.98
CA ASP A 428 -8.81 10.68 -21.80
C ASP A 428 -9.05 11.42 -20.47
N GLY A 429 -9.36 10.67 -19.41
CA GLY A 429 -9.75 11.24 -18.12
C GLY A 429 -10.32 10.23 -17.16
N GLY A 430 -10.95 10.73 -16.10
CA GLY A 430 -11.62 9.85 -15.15
C GLY A 430 -12.25 10.60 -13.99
N PHE A 431 -12.99 9.84 -13.20
CA PHE A 431 -13.48 10.29 -11.91
C PHE A 431 -13.45 9.16 -10.89
N THR A 432 -13.30 9.53 -9.62
CA THR A 432 -13.36 8.61 -8.49
C THR A 432 -14.23 9.23 -7.41
N ASN A 433 -15.18 8.46 -6.89
CA ASN A 433 -15.91 8.77 -5.68
C ASN A 433 -15.65 7.67 -4.65
N ARG A 434 -15.42 8.07 -3.39
CA ARG A 434 -15.23 7.14 -2.28
C ARG A 434 -15.90 7.68 -1.02
N ILE A 435 -16.62 6.81 -0.32
CA ILE A 435 -17.16 7.09 1.02
C ILE A 435 -16.85 5.89 1.90
N SER A 436 -16.39 6.12 3.13
CA SER A 436 -16.16 5.06 4.10
C SER A 436 -16.63 5.47 5.49
N VAL A 437 -17.16 4.51 6.24
CA VAL A 437 -17.52 4.65 7.66
C VAL A 437 -16.89 3.51 8.43
N SER A 438 -16.35 3.79 9.61
CA SER A 438 -15.85 2.78 10.53
C SER A 438 -16.17 3.11 11.98
N GLY A 439 -16.28 2.04 12.78
CA GLY A 439 -16.39 2.07 14.23
C GLY A 439 -15.28 1.23 14.83
N GLU A 440 -14.53 1.81 15.76
CA GLU A 440 -13.44 1.16 16.49
C GLU A 440 -13.72 1.26 17.99
N VAL A 441 -13.50 0.17 18.71
CA VAL A 441 -13.44 0.14 20.18
C VAL A 441 -12.24 -0.66 20.61
N GLN A 442 -11.57 -0.18 21.64
CA GLN A 442 -10.42 -0.85 22.22
C GLN A 442 -10.36 -0.65 23.73
N ARG A 443 -9.86 -1.67 24.41
CA ARG A 443 -9.74 -1.71 25.87
C ARG A 443 -8.44 -2.40 26.25
N THR A 444 -7.74 -1.80 27.20
CA THR A 444 -6.50 -2.32 27.75
C THR A 444 -6.69 -2.49 29.25
N ASP A 445 -6.66 -3.74 29.71
CA ASP A 445 -6.58 -4.07 31.12
C ASP A 445 -5.10 -4.35 31.48
N LYS A 446 -4.81 -4.75 32.74
CA LYS A 446 -3.44 -4.91 33.25
C LYS A 446 -2.54 -5.77 32.35
N ASN A 447 -3.09 -6.87 31.84
CA ASN A 447 -2.36 -7.91 31.10
C ASN A 447 -2.99 -8.22 29.75
N SER A 448 -3.99 -7.46 29.30
CA SER A 448 -4.71 -7.77 28.06
C SER A 448 -5.06 -6.51 27.28
N HIS A 449 -5.15 -6.65 25.96
CA HIS A 449 -5.60 -5.60 25.06
C HIS A 449 -6.56 -6.19 24.03
N ALA A 450 -7.78 -5.69 23.99
CA ALA A 450 -8.79 -6.08 23.01
C ALA A 450 -9.07 -4.91 22.07
N LYS A 451 -9.20 -5.18 20.77
CA LYS A 451 -9.56 -4.19 19.76
C LYS A 451 -10.53 -4.78 18.75
N ILE A 452 -11.59 -4.05 18.44
CA ILE A 452 -12.56 -4.40 17.40
C ILE A 452 -12.71 -3.19 16.47
N LEU A 453 -12.64 -3.44 15.17
CA LEU A 453 -12.89 -2.50 14.09
C LEU A 453 -13.96 -3.08 13.17
N ILE A 454 -15.03 -2.33 12.94
CA ILE A 454 -16.06 -2.62 11.94
C ILE A 454 -16.02 -1.50 10.91
N TYR A 455 -16.11 -1.84 9.63
CA TYR A 455 -16.04 -0.83 8.56
C TYR A 455 -16.93 -1.20 7.36
N GLY A 456 -17.34 -0.16 6.64
CA GLY A 456 -17.99 -0.24 5.35
C GLY A 456 -17.52 0.89 4.44
N LEU A 457 -17.40 0.63 3.14
CA LEU A 457 -17.06 1.64 2.16
C LEU A 457 -17.74 1.38 0.81
N TYR A 458 -17.91 2.45 0.06
CA TYR A 458 -18.37 2.46 -1.32
C TYR A 458 -17.36 3.20 -2.18
N ASN A 459 -16.99 2.61 -3.33
CA ASN A 459 -16.17 3.25 -4.36
C ASN A 459 -16.91 3.20 -5.71
N ASP A 460 -16.72 4.23 -6.51
CA ASP A 460 -17.18 4.34 -7.90
C ASP A 460 -16.10 5.04 -8.72
N LEU A 461 -15.57 4.34 -9.72
CA LEU A 461 -14.48 4.76 -10.57
C LEU A 461 -14.86 4.58 -12.04
N SER A 462 -14.49 5.55 -12.87
CA SER A 462 -14.42 5.42 -14.33
C SER A 462 -13.09 6.02 -14.79
N LEU A 463 -12.39 5.28 -15.65
CA LEU A 463 -11.10 5.64 -16.23
C LEU A 463 -11.16 5.47 -17.74
N PHE A 464 -10.91 6.56 -18.46
CA PHE A 464 -10.74 6.57 -19.91
C PHE A 464 -9.25 6.61 -20.24
N SER A 465 -8.81 5.65 -21.06
CA SER A 465 -7.43 5.56 -21.50
C SER A 465 -7.32 5.01 -22.91
N ASN A 466 -6.40 5.57 -23.68
CA ASN A 466 -6.05 5.08 -25.01
C ASN A 466 -4.53 4.83 -25.08
N THR A 467 -4.08 3.63 -24.73
CA THR A 467 -2.65 3.30 -24.56
C THR A 467 -1.96 2.87 -25.85
N THR A 468 -2.69 2.20 -26.76
CA THR A 468 -2.21 1.69 -28.05
C THR A 468 -2.62 2.57 -29.25
N TYR A 469 -3.55 3.50 -29.01
CA TYR A 469 -4.00 4.57 -29.90
C TYR A 469 -4.89 4.13 -31.06
N TYR A 470 -4.29 3.64 -32.15
CA TYR A 470 -5.00 3.22 -33.38
C TYR A 470 -4.45 1.87 -33.86
N LEU A 471 -3.99 1.03 -32.93
CA LEU A 471 -3.43 -0.29 -33.22
C LEU A 471 -4.53 -1.29 -33.57
N GLU A 472 -5.53 -1.43 -32.71
CA GLU A 472 -6.59 -2.44 -32.82
C GLU A 472 -7.77 -1.96 -33.69
N ASP A 473 -8.29 -0.74 -33.44
CA ASP A 473 -9.28 -0.07 -34.29
C ASP A 473 -8.61 1.11 -35.03
N PRO A 474 -8.09 0.90 -36.25
CA PRO A 474 -7.39 1.93 -37.00
C PRO A 474 -8.30 3.06 -37.50
N ILE A 475 -9.63 2.95 -37.31
CA ILE A 475 -10.61 3.94 -37.77
C ILE A 475 -11.04 4.84 -36.60
N ARG A 476 -11.49 4.23 -35.50
CA ARG A 476 -12.10 4.92 -34.34
C ARG A 476 -11.14 5.07 -33.15
N GLY A 477 -10.04 4.32 -33.15
CA GLY A 477 -9.03 4.30 -32.08
C GLY A 477 -9.36 3.34 -30.93
N ASP A 478 -8.39 3.09 -30.06
CA ASP A 478 -8.39 2.02 -29.06
C ASP A 478 -8.77 2.51 -27.65
N GLN A 479 -9.47 3.66 -27.55
CA GLN A 479 -9.81 4.21 -26.25
C GLN A 479 -10.74 3.26 -25.50
N ILE A 480 -10.40 2.94 -24.26
CA ILE A 480 -11.21 2.09 -23.38
C ILE A 480 -11.75 2.88 -22.19
N GLU A 481 -12.89 2.44 -21.66
CA GLU A 481 -13.39 2.83 -20.34
C GLU A 481 -13.34 1.64 -19.37
N GLN A 482 -12.56 1.78 -18.31
CA GLN A 482 -12.56 0.85 -17.17
C GLN A 482 -13.43 1.40 -16.05
N THR A 483 -14.49 0.69 -15.69
CA THR A 483 -15.38 1.06 -14.59
C THR A 483 -15.25 0.10 -13.40
N ASP A 484 -15.34 0.63 -12.18
CA ASP A 484 -15.39 -0.17 -10.96
C ASP A 484 -16.32 0.47 -9.93
N ARG A 485 -17.42 -0.22 -9.62
CA ARG A 485 -18.37 0.13 -8.57
C ARG A 485 -18.41 -0.98 -7.54
N ARG A 486 -18.05 -0.67 -6.30
CA ARG A 486 -18.02 -1.67 -5.24
C ARG A 486 -18.54 -1.17 -3.90
N THR A 487 -19.11 -2.11 -3.15
CA THR A 487 -19.37 -1.95 -1.72
C THR A 487 -18.53 -2.99 -0.98
N VAL A 488 -17.79 -2.54 0.02
CA VAL A 488 -16.93 -3.40 0.85
C VAL A 488 -17.37 -3.26 2.29
N SER A 489 -17.38 -4.39 3.01
CA SER A 489 -17.66 -4.42 4.44
C SER A 489 -16.71 -5.38 5.14
N GLY A 490 -16.40 -5.13 6.40
CA GLY A 490 -15.55 -6.04 7.14
C GLY A 490 -15.47 -5.76 8.63
N ILE A 491 -14.88 -6.74 9.32
CA ILE A 491 -14.64 -6.74 10.76
C ILE A 491 -13.21 -7.21 10.98
N LYS A 492 -12.46 -6.52 11.84
CA LYS A 492 -11.18 -6.98 12.39
C LYS A 492 -11.29 -6.98 13.90
N SER A 493 -10.91 -8.08 14.52
CA SER A 493 -10.87 -8.27 15.96
C SER A 493 -9.48 -8.78 16.34
N SER A 494 -8.90 -8.23 17.40
CA SER A 494 -7.65 -8.73 17.98
C SER A 494 -7.71 -8.74 19.50
N TYR A 495 -7.09 -9.75 20.09
CA TYR A 495 -6.97 -9.91 21.53
C TYR A 495 -5.53 -10.29 21.88
N LYS A 496 -4.88 -9.48 22.70
CA LYS A 496 -3.51 -9.69 23.17
C LYS A 496 -3.53 -10.00 24.65
N ILE A 497 -2.73 -10.96 25.08
CA ILE A 497 -2.56 -11.36 26.47
C ILE A 497 -1.07 -11.39 26.79
N ARG A 498 -0.69 -10.77 27.90
CA ARG A 498 0.68 -10.77 28.43
C ARG A 498 0.75 -11.59 29.70
N SER A 499 1.78 -12.42 29.81
CA SER A 499 2.04 -13.21 31.02
C SER A 499 3.55 -13.30 31.28
N VAL A 500 3.91 -13.67 32.52
CA VAL A 500 5.30 -13.90 32.92
C VAL A 500 5.35 -15.23 33.66
N TRP A 501 6.10 -16.20 33.13
CA TRP A 501 6.30 -17.52 33.74
C TRP A 501 7.80 -17.75 33.92
N ASN A 502 8.26 -17.94 35.17
CA ASN A 502 9.68 -18.11 35.49
C ASN A 502 10.58 -17.05 34.83
N GLU A 503 10.22 -15.76 35.00
CA GLU A 503 10.91 -14.59 34.40
C GLU A 503 10.82 -14.47 32.86
N ILE A 504 10.38 -15.52 32.16
CA ILE A 504 10.10 -15.49 30.72
C ILE A 504 8.80 -14.74 30.50
N LYS A 505 8.83 -13.71 29.66
CA LYS A 505 7.64 -12.92 29.32
C LYS A 505 7.03 -13.44 28.02
N PHE A 506 5.71 -13.52 27.97
CA PHE A 506 4.95 -13.90 26.79
C PHE A 506 3.97 -12.78 26.40
N GLU A 507 3.84 -12.50 25.11
CA GLU A 507 2.74 -11.74 24.52
C GLU A 507 2.09 -12.61 23.44
N ASN A 508 0.89 -13.10 23.71
CA ASN A 508 0.11 -13.92 22.79
C ASN A 508 -1.00 -13.07 22.17
N SER A 509 -1.03 -13.01 20.84
CA SER A 509 -2.01 -12.25 20.06
C SER A 509 -2.86 -13.21 19.24
N PHE A 510 -4.18 -13.08 19.36
CA PHE A 510 -5.18 -13.78 18.56
C PHE A 510 -5.90 -12.75 17.70
N GLY A 511 -6.19 -13.09 16.45
CA GLY A 511 -7.01 -12.21 15.63
C GLY A 511 -7.90 -12.93 14.65
N PHE A 512 -8.97 -12.22 14.31
CA PHE A 512 -10.04 -12.66 13.43
C PHE A 512 -10.36 -11.52 12.47
N GLN A 513 -10.45 -11.82 11.18
CA GLN A 513 -10.72 -10.83 10.14
C GLN A 513 -11.76 -11.40 9.16
N VAL A 514 -12.74 -10.59 8.81
CA VAL A 514 -13.68 -10.87 7.72
C VAL A 514 -13.74 -9.65 6.82
N ARG A 515 -13.68 -9.88 5.52
CA ARG A 515 -13.90 -8.86 4.49
C ARG A 515 -14.79 -9.44 3.40
N ARG A 516 -15.75 -8.63 2.94
CA ARG A 516 -16.60 -8.98 1.81
C ARG A 516 -16.70 -7.81 0.84
N ASP A 517 -16.43 -8.09 -0.43
CA ASP A 517 -16.48 -7.14 -1.54
C ASP A 517 -17.61 -7.56 -2.49
N PHE A 518 -18.51 -6.63 -2.78
CA PHE A 518 -19.48 -6.74 -3.87
C PHE A 518 -19.05 -5.78 -4.97
N ILE A 519 -18.65 -6.31 -6.11
CA ILE A 519 -17.97 -5.57 -7.17
C ILE A 519 -18.81 -5.68 -8.44
N ARG A 520 -18.99 -4.55 -9.12
CA ARG A 520 -19.47 -4.46 -10.50
C ARG A 520 -18.43 -3.69 -11.29
N ASN A 521 -17.78 -4.36 -12.22
CA ASN A 521 -16.78 -3.73 -13.07
C ASN A 521 -17.07 -4.06 -14.54
N ALA A 522 -16.62 -3.18 -15.42
CA ALA A 522 -16.76 -3.36 -16.86
C ALA A 522 -15.59 -2.72 -17.60
N LEU A 523 -15.35 -3.23 -18.80
CA LEU A 523 -14.41 -2.70 -19.78
C LEU A 523 -15.22 -2.43 -21.05
N TYR A 524 -15.20 -1.19 -21.52
CA TYR A 524 -15.86 -0.76 -22.74
C TYR A 524 -14.81 -0.30 -23.74
N HIS A 525 -15.03 -0.57 -25.02
CA HIS A 525 -14.37 0.14 -26.10
C HIS A 525 -15.17 1.42 -26.37
N THR A 526 -14.48 2.55 -26.49
CA THR A 526 -15.08 3.87 -26.55
C THR A 526 -14.38 4.73 -27.61
N GLU A 527 -15.08 5.72 -28.16
CA GLU A 527 -14.47 6.80 -28.94
C GLU A 527 -14.90 8.13 -28.34
N LYS A 528 -13.93 8.95 -27.93
CA LYS A 528 -14.20 10.24 -27.26
C LYS A 528 -15.18 10.09 -26.08
N ARG A 529 -14.98 9.02 -25.30
CA ARG A 529 -15.82 8.61 -24.15
C ARG A 529 -17.25 8.17 -24.49
N ALA A 530 -17.60 8.01 -25.77
CA ALA A 530 -18.85 7.37 -26.15
C ALA A 530 -18.63 5.86 -26.23
N GLU A 531 -19.43 5.08 -25.49
CA GLU A 531 -19.40 3.61 -25.55
C GLU A 531 -19.73 3.12 -26.97
N LEU A 532 -18.82 2.32 -27.54
CA LEU A 532 -19.01 1.63 -28.81
C LEU A 532 -19.42 0.19 -28.56
N ASP A 533 -18.64 -0.54 -27.76
CA ASP A 533 -18.79 -1.97 -27.53
C ASP A 533 -18.52 -2.33 -26.06
N VAL A 534 -19.22 -3.34 -25.55
CA VAL A 534 -18.99 -3.90 -24.20
C VAL A 534 -18.02 -5.06 -24.31
N VAL A 535 -16.75 -4.82 -23.98
CA VAL A 535 -15.70 -5.86 -23.99
C VAL A 535 -15.91 -6.86 -22.84
N ARG A 536 -16.22 -6.35 -21.64
CA ARG A 536 -16.51 -7.19 -20.46
C ARG A 536 -17.44 -6.48 -19.47
N SER A 537 -18.28 -7.23 -18.78
CA SER A 537 -19.16 -6.73 -17.72
C SER A 537 -19.39 -7.80 -16.66
N ASN A 538 -18.83 -7.64 -15.46
CA ASN A 538 -18.83 -8.68 -14.43
C ASN A 538 -19.55 -8.22 -13.15
N GLN A 539 -20.17 -9.18 -12.47
CA GLN A 539 -20.53 -9.03 -11.06
C GLN A 539 -19.74 -10.04 -10.23
N ILE A 540 -19.00 -9.54 -9.24
CA ILE A 540 -18.09 -10.37 -8.45
C ILE A 540 -18.44 -10.21 -6.97
N ILE A 541 -18.51 -11.32 -6.26
CA ILE A 541 -18.56 -11.35 -4.79
C ILE A 541 -17.32 -12.08 -4.30
N GLU A 542 -16.50 -11.38 -3.53
CA GLU A 542 -15.36 -11.97 -2.84
C GLU A 542 -15.58 -11.91 -1.34
N THR A 543 -15.29 -13.01 -0.65
CA THR A 543 -15.31 -13.06 0.81
C THR A 543 -14.02 -13.67 1.31
N ASN A 544 -13.31 -12.95 2.16
CA ASN A 544 -12.13 -13.42 2.89
C ASN A 544 -12.49 -13.60 4.37
N LEU A 545 -12.22 -14.79 4.90
CA LEU A 545 -12.23 -15.11 6.32
C LEU A 545 -10.81 -15.47 6.76
N SER A 546 -10.30 -14.80 7.78
CA SER A 546 -8.95 -15.02 8.29
C SER A 546 -8.92 -15.19 9.80
N ILE A 547 -8.05 -16.08 10.25
CA ILE A 547 -7.65 -16.22 11.65
C ILE A 547 -6.13 -16.20 11.75
N TYR A 548 -5.60 -15.62 12.82
CA TYR A 548 -4.18 -15.68 13.10
C TYR A 548 -3.87 -15.76 14.58
N TYR A 549 -2.69 -16.33 14.86
CA TYR A 549 -2.08 -16.40 16.17
C TYR A 549 -0.63 -15.95 16.07
N GLU A 550 -0.17 -15.12 16.98
CA GLU A 550 1.23 -14.70 17.12
C GLU A 550 1.65 -14.81 18.59
N SER A 551 2.80 -15.41 18.87
CA SER A 551 3.38 -15.51 20.20
C SER A 551 4.78 -14.88 20.20
N LYS A 552 4.96 -13.83 20.99
CA LYS A 552 6.26 -13.22 21.26
C LYS A 552 6.74 -13.71 22.62
N ILE A 553 7.93 -14.30 22.66
CA ILE A 553 8.51 -14.89 23.86
C ILE A 553 9.84 -14.18 24.14
N GLN A 554 9.90 -13.44 25.23
CA GLN A 554 11.12 -12.83 25.73
C GLN A 554 11.74 -13.78 26.76
N TRP A 555 12.74 -14.56 26.33
CA TRP A 555 13.39 -15.60 27.14
C TRP A 555 14.25 -15.01 28.25
N ASN A 556 14.97 -13.93 27.94
CA ASN A 556 15.78 -13.15 28.88
C ASN A 556 16.03 -11.77 28.27
N SER A 557 16.94 -10.95 28.81
CA SER A 557 17.21 -9.60 28.28
C SER A 557 17.89 -9.55 26.89
N LYS A 558 18.30 -10.69 26.33
CA LYS A 558 19.10 -10.79 25.10
C LYS A 558 18.48 -11.66 24.00
N ILE A 559 17.47 -12.47 24.29
CA ILE A 559 16.88 -13.40 23.33
C ILE A 559 15.36 -13.26 23.34
N ARG A 560 14.79 -12.98 22.16
CA ARG A 560 13.36 -12.98 21.91
C ARG A 560 13.04 -13.82 20.69
N THR A 561 11.96 -14.58 20.74
CA THR A 561 11.44 -15.32 19.59
C THR A 561 10.02 -14.88 19.28
N VAL A 562 9.65 -14.93 18.00
CA VAL A 562 8.30 -14.68 17.51
C VAL A 562 7.87 -15.89 16.70
N PHE A 563 6.71 -16.46 17.00
CA PHE A 563 6.06 -17.49 16.21
C PHE A 563 4.70 -16.97 15.74
N GLY A 564 4.38 -17.17 14.47
CA GLY A 564 3.13 -16.73 13.88
C GLY A 564 2.52 -17.81 12.98
N LEU A 565 1.20 -17.94 13.03
CA LEU A 565 0.43 -18.76 12.09
C LEU A 565 -0.80 -17.98 11.66
N ARG A 566 -1.00 -17.88 10.34
CA ARG A 566 -2.18 -17.27 9.73
C ARG A 566 -2.87 -18.27 8.81
N GLY A 567 -4.20 -18.33 8.88
CA GLY A 567 -5.05 -19.06 7.93
C GLY A 567 -6.04 -18.11 7.28
N ASP A 568 -6.17 -18.17 5.96
CA ASP A 568 -7.17 -17.43 5.18
C ASP A 568 -8.00 -18.41 4.33
N GLN A 569 -9.29 -18.12 4.21
CA GLN A 569 -10.20 -18.79 3.29
C GLN A 569 -10.89 -17.74 2.43
N PHE A 570 -10.74 -17.89 1.12
CA PHE A 570 -11.40 -17.06 0.12
C PHE A 570 -12.55 -17.82 -0.50
N GLN A 571 -13.67 -17.13 -0.68
CA GLN A 571 -14.78 -17.57 -1.50
C GLN A 571 -15.00 -16.53 -2.60
N PHE A 572 -14.89 -16.97 -3.84
CA PHE A 572 -15.14 -16.16 -5.02
C PHE A 572 -16.44 -16.59 -5.66
N HIS A 573 -17.22 -15.62 -6.14
CA HIS A 573 -18.36 -15.85 -7.00
C HIS A 573 -18.31 -14.81 -8.12
N VAL A 574 -18.27 -15.29 -9.36
CA VAL A 574 -18.24 -14.43 -10.55
C VAL A 574 -19.46 -14.78 -11.39
N ASP A 575 -20.30 -13.78 -11.62
CA ASP A 575 -21.39 -13.82 -12.59
C ASP A 575 -20.90 -13.11 -13.85
N ASP A 576 -20.65 -13.91 -14.88
CA ASP A 576 -20.38 -13.43 -16.23
C ASP A 576 -21.70 -13.53 -17.01
N ARG A 577 -21.96 -12.64 -17.98
CA ARG A 577 -23.22 -12.63 -18.73
C ARG A 577 -23.52 -13.97 -19.44
N ASN A 578 -22.55 -14.87 -19.50
CA ASN A 578 -22.73 -16.27 -19.84
C ASN A 578 -22.96 -17.14 -18.59
N SER A 579 -24.22 -17.53 -18.34
CA SER A 579 -24.62 -18.31 -17.16
C SER A 579 -23.95 -19.67 -17.01
N GLU A 580 -23.34 -20.21 -18.08
CA GLU A 580 -22.56 -21.46 -18.03
C GLU A 580 -21.20 -21.30 -17.35
N LEU A 581 -20.72 -20.05 -17.19
CA LEU A 581 -19.43 -19.72 -16.58
C LEU A 581 -19.56 -19.29 -15.11
N ASN A 582 -20.77 -19.29 -14.55
CA ASN A 582 -21.01 -18.87 -13.18
C ASN A 582 -20.38 -19.85 -12.20
N ASP A 583 -19.32 -19.40 -11.54
CA ASP A 583 -18.53 -20.26 -10.67
C ASP A 583 -18.54 -19.74 -9.24
N ARG A 584 -18.57 -20.69 -8.29
CA ARG A 584 -18.41 -20.42 -6.87
C ARG A 584 -17.32 -21.34 -6.35
N LYS A 585 -16.11 -20.81 -6.23
CA LYS A 585 -14.96 -21.57 -5.74
C LYS A 585 -14.48 -21.07 -4.38
N ARG A 586 -13.89 -21.99 -3.63
CA ARG A 586 -13.32 -21.75 -2.31
C ARG A 586 -11.87 -22.21 -2.29
N PHE A 587 -11.01 -21.36 -1.77
CA PHE A 587 -9.57 -21.64 -1.64
C PHE A 587 -9.12 -21.29 -0.23
N SER A 588 -8.19 -22.04 0.32
CA SER A 588 -7.65 -21.79 1.66
C SER A 588 -6.13 -21.85 1.64
N ILE A 589 -5.49 -21.04 2.47
CA ILE A 589 -4.04 -21.00 2.62
C ILE A 589 -3.65 -20.86 4.08
N ALA A 590 -2.57 -21.53 4.47
CA ALA A 590 -1.94 -21.40 5.79
C ALA A 590 -0.51 -20.90 5.62
N ASN A 591 -0.14 -19.93 6.46
CA ASN A 591 1.11 -19.19 6.36
C ASN A 591 1.81 -19.16 7.74
N PRO A 592 2.74 -20.10 8.01
CA PRO A 592 3.62 -20.04 9.17
C PRO A 592 4.67 -18.94 8.99
N LYS A 593 5.05 -18.33 10.12
CA LYS A 593 5.98 -17.21 10.20
C LYS A 593 6.79 -17.33 11.50
N GLY A 594 8.04 -16.91 11.48
CA GLY A 594 8.91 -17.04 12.64
C GLY A 594 10.06 -16.03 12.61
N GLY A 595 10.50 -15.64 13.80
CA GLY A 595 11.59 -14.70 13.99
C GLY A 595 12.38 -14.97 15.26
N ILE A 596 13.68 -14.70 15.23
CA ILE A 596 14.56 -14.70 16.40
C ILE A 596 15.28 -13.36 16.43
N VAL A 597 15.26 -12.71 17.59
CA VAL A 597 15.93 -11.45 17.86
C VAL A 597 16.95 -11.67 18.95
N PHE A 598 18.18 -11.26 18.66
CA PHE A 598 19.33 -11.35 19.54
C PHE A 598 19.79 -9.94 19.95
N GLY A 599 20.19 -9.77 21.21
CA GLY A 599 20.62 -8.50 21.77
C GLY A 599 19.54 -7.80 22.62
N PRO A 600 19.77 -6.54 23.03
CA PRO A 600 20.81 -5.65 22.51
C PRO A 600 22.21 -5.92 23.09
N TRP A 601 23.26 -5.95 22.27
CA TRP A 601 24.67 -5.81 22.73
C TRP A 601 25.26 -4.53 22.19
N PHE A 602 25.74 -3.65 23.07
CA PHE A 602 26.21 -2.31 22.66
C PHE A 602 25.16 -1.59 21.79
N ASN A 603 23.89 -1.62 22.23
CA ASN A 603 22.73 -1.10 21.50
C ASN A 603 22.50 -1.70 20.09
N THR A 604 23.03 -2.91 19.83
CA THR A 604 22.85 -3.66 18.58
C THR A 604 21.89 -4.82 18.78
N GLU A 605 20.84 -4.89 17.96
CA GLU A 605 19.96 -6.04 17.81
C GLU A 605 20.19 -6.71 16.45
N ILE A 606 20.19 -8.04 16.44
CA ILE A 606 20.30 -8.87 15.23
C ILE A 606 18.99 -9.65 15.08
N TYR A 607 18.46 -9.70 13.87
CA TYR A 607 17.17 -10.26 13.53
C TYR A 607 17.34 -11.36 12.49
N LEU A 608 16.69 -12.51 12.73
CA LEU A 608 16.53 -13.59 11.77
C LEU A 608 15.04 -13.84 11.60
N ASN A 609 14.47 -13.57 10.43
CA ASN A 609 13.05 -13.75 10.17
C ASN A 609 12.82 -14.63 8.93
N ALA A 610 11.79 -15.47 8.97
CA ALA A 610 11.35 -16.27 7.83
C ALA A 610 9.85 -16.49 7.88
N GLY A 611 9.21 -16.67 6.73
CA GLY A 611 7.77 -16.93 6.72
C GLY A 611 7.17 -17.07 5.32
N ARG A 612 5.85 -17.20 5.31
CA ARG A 612 5.03 -17.22 4.09
C ARG A 612 4.05 -16.05 4.07
N GLY A 613 3.80 -15.53 2.88
CA GLY A 613 2.78 -14.53 2.56
C GLY A 613 2.02 -14.96 1.33
N PHE A 614 1.13 -14.08 0.84
CA PHE A 614 0.42 -14.32 -0.41
C PHE A 614 -0.25 -13.04 -0.93
N HIS A 615 -0.62 -13.09 -2.20
CA HIS A 615 -1.66 -12.24 -2.77
C HIS A 615 -2.73 -13.09 -3.47
N THR A 616 -3.92 -12.53 -3.65
CA THR A 616 -4.93 -13.11 -4.55
C THR A 616 -4.76 -12.58 -5.96
N ASN A 617 -5.08 -13.40 -6.95
CA ASN A 617 -5.25 -12.95 -8.34
C ASN A 617 -6.67 -12.45 -8.60
N ASP A 618 -6.87 -11.83 -9.76
CA ASP A 618 -8.17 -11.33 -10.19
C ASP A 618 -9.18 -12.47 -10.40
N ALA A 619 -10.28 -12.44 -9.66
CA ALA A 619 -11.30 -13.47 -9.67
C ALA A 619 -11.95 -13.68 -11.05
N ARG A 620 -11.91 -12.69 -11.95
CA ARG A 620 -12.37 -12.86 -13.35
C ARG A 620 -11.62 -13.97 -14.07
N GLY A 621 -10.41 -14.33 -13.64
CA GLY A 621 -9.68 -15.48 -14.15
C GLY A 621 -10.39 -16.83 -13.91
N LEU A 622 -11.35 -16.91 -12.99
CA LEU A 622 -12.12 -18.14 -12.71
C LEU A 622 -13.02 -18.57 -13.87
N THR A 623 -13.47 -17.64 -14.70
CA THR A 623 -14.36 -17.91 -15.84
C THR A 623 -13.59 -18.18 -17.13
N ASN A 624 -12.26 -18.04 -17.12
CA ASN A 624 -11.41 -18.37 -18.27
C ASN A 624 -11.25 -19.90 -18.38
N GLN A 625 -11.71 -20.48 -19.48
CA GLN A 625 -11.65 -21.92 -19.74
C GLN A 625 -10.31 -22.40 -20.31
N GLU A 626 -9.49 -21.49 -20.84
CA GLU A 626 -8.28 -21.87 -21.60
C GLU A 626 -7.09 -22.19 -20.68
N ASN A 627 -7.08 -21.70 -19.44
CA ASN A 627 -5.95 -21.85 -18.52
C ASN A 627 -6.38 -22.22 -17.09
N THR A 628 -5.55 -23.01 -16.41
CA THR A 628 -5.76 -23.31 -14.99
C THR A 628 -5.48 -22.08 -14.15
N PHE A 629 -6.54 -21.44 -13.64
CA PHE A 629 -6.42 -20.26 -12.79
C PHE A 629 -6.02 -20.60 -11.35
N ASN A 630 -4.91 -20.03 -10.87
CA ASN A 630 -4.55 -20.04 -9.46
C ASN A 630 -4.95 -18.71 -8.78
N PRO A 631 -5.98 -18.70 -7.90
CA PRO A 631 -6.47 -17.49 -7.25
C PRO A 631 -5.60 -17.00 -6.10
N ILE A 632 -4.73 -17.85 -5.54
CA ILE A 632 -3.88 -17.50 -4.38
C ILE A 632 -2.44 -17.81 -4.74
N VAL A 633 -1.63 -16.77 -4.88
CA VAL A 633 -0.21 -16.87 -5.18
C VAL A 633 0.55 -16.76 -3.87
N ARG A 634 1.29 -17.80 -3.51
CA ARG A 634 2.10 -17.82 -2.29
C ARG A 634 3.42 -17.08 -2.51
N SER A 635 3.85 -16.42 -1.46
CA SER A 635 5.19 -15.86 -1.35
C SER A 635 5.94 -16.47 -0.16
N HIS A 636 7.25 -16.63 -0.31
CA HIS A 636 8.16 -17.13 0.73
C HIS A 636 9.23 -16.09 0.96
N GLY A 637 9.59 -15.83 2.21
CA GLY A 637 10.60 -14.81 2.51
C GLY A 637 11.51 -15.16 3.67
N GLY A 638 12.69 -14.56 3.64
CA GLY A 638 13.69 -14.60 4.72
C GLY A 638 14.45 -13.29 4.82
N GLU A 639 14.79 -12.86 6.04
CA GLU A 639 15.52 -11.63 6.33
C GLU A 639 16.55 -11.86 7.44
N PHE A 640 17.78 -11.42 7.18
CA PHE A 640 18.81 -11.17 8.20
C PHE A 640 18.92 -9.66 8.38
N GLY A 641 18.74 -9.17 9.60
CA GLY A 641 18.71 -7.75 9.91
C GLY A 641 19.63 -7.38 11.05
N ILE A 642 20.18 -6.18 11.01
CA ILE A 642 20.92 -5.55 12.11
C ILE A 642 20.32 -4.17 12.34
N ARG A 643 19.97 -3.86 13.58
CA ARG A 643 19.62 -2.51 14.02
C ARG A 643 20.60 -2.07 15.09
N ASN A 644 21.14 -0.87 14.97
CA ASN A 644 22.07 -0.34 15.95
C ASN A 644 21.85 1.15 16.19
N MET A 645 22.07 1.57 17.43
CA MET A 645 22.29 2.97 17.80
C MET A 645 23.78 3.15 18.07
N ILE A 646 24.54 3.65 17.07
CA ILE A 646 26.01 3.78 17.18
C ILE A 646 26.33 4.84 18.26
N PHE A 647 25.62 5.96 18.19
CA PHE A 647 25.56 7.02 19.19
C PHE A 647 24.08 7.32 19.48
N GLU A 648 23.79 8.09 20.53
CA GLU A 648 22.42 8.54 20.83
C GLU A 648 21.78 9.29 19.65
N SER A 649 22.60 9.88 18.78
CA SER A 649 22.19 10.62 17.59
C SER A 649 22.21 9.84 16.28
N TRP A 650 22.69 8.59 16.22
CA TRP A 650 22.77 7.84 14.96
C TRP A 650 22.12 6.46 15.07
N LYS A 651 20.95 6.35 14.43
CA LYS A 651 20.24 5.10 14.18
C LYS A 651 20.58 4.55 12.81
N THR A 652 21.00 3.29 12.74
CA THR A 652 21.26 2.57 11.49
C THR A 652 20.57 1.21 11.49
N THR A 653 20.05 0.84 10.33
CA THR A 653 19.41 -0.45 10.08
C THR A 653 19.94 -1.02 8.77
N LEU A 654 20.48 -2.23 8.80
CA LEU A 654 20.90 -3.00 7.62
C LEU A 654 20.08 -4.28 7.52
N SER A 655 19.56 -4.60 6.34
CA SER A 655 18.75 -5.78 6.09
C SER A 655 19.18 -6.48 4.81
N LEU A 656 19.45 -7.78 4.89
CA LEU A 656 19.65 -8.70 3.77
C LEU A 656 18.40 -9.57 3.66
N TRP A 657 17.75 -9.58 2.50
CA TRP A 657 16.47 -10.25 2.34
C TRP A 657 16.38 -11.07 1.05
N GLN A 658 15.52 -12.08 1.06
CA GLN A 658 15.10 -12.85 -0.10
C GLN A 658 13.58 -13.05 -0.07
N LEU A 659 12.94 -12.97 -1.24
CA LEU A 659 11.51 -13.19 -1.47
C LEU A 659 11.31 -14.01 -2.75
N ASP A 660 10.63 -15.13 -2.66
CA ASP A 660 10.26 -15.99 -3.78
C ASP A 660 8.73 -15.94 -3.97
N LEU A 661 8.25 -15.84 -5.21
CA LEU A 661 6.82 -15.84 -5.55
C LEU A 661 6.49 -16.99 -6.49
N ASP A 662 5.34 -17.62 -6.28
CA ASP A 662 4.85 -18.69 -7.16
C ASP A 662 4.38 -18.14 -8.52
N SER A 663 4.02 -16.86 -8.63
CA SER A 663 3.59 -16.19 -9.87
C SER A 663 3.77 -14.67 -9.76
N GLU A 664 4.07 -14.02 -10.88
CA GLU A 664 4.17 -12.56 -11.04
C GLU A 664 2.91 -11.96 -11.66
N LEU A 665 2.68 -10.66 -11.47
CA LEU A 665 1.79 -9.87 -12.32
C LEU A 665 2.62 -8.88 -13.14
N ILE A 666 2.51 -8.93 -14.48
CA ILE A 666 3.22 -8.03 -15.40
C ILE A 666 2.22 -7.15 -16.16
N PHE A 667 2.61 -5.92 -16.48
CA PHE A 667 1.76 -4.96 -17.22
C PHE A 667 1.61 -5.36 -18.68
N GLU A 668 0.41 -5.19 -19.22
CA GLU A 668 0.02 -5.44 -20.61
C GLU A 668 -0.59 -4.16 -21.19
N GLY A 669 -0.08 -3.73 -22.35
CA GLY A 669 -0.42 -2.44 -22.98
C GLY A 669 -1.86 -2.36 -23.48
N ASP A 670 -2.34 -3.44 -24.11
CA ASP A 670 -3.63 -3.48 -24.82
C ASP A 670 -4.81 -3.40 -23.85
N SER A 671 -4.73 -4.16 -22.75
CA SER A 671 -5.74 -4.15 -21.69
C SER A 671 -5.55 -3.02 -20.67
N ALA A 672 -4.43 -2.28 -20.77
CA ALA A 672 -3.95 -1.31 -19.78
C ALA A 672 -4.08 -1.86 -18.33
N SER A 673 -3.71 -3.12 -18.15
CA SER A 673 -3.91 -3.90 -16.92
C SER A 673 -2.69 -4.82 -16.69
N THR A 674 -2.77 -5.70 -15.69
CA THR A 674 -1.74 -6.70 -15.41
C THR A 674 -2.22 -8.13 -15.62
N VAL A 675 -1.33 -9.02 -16.07
CA VAL A 675 -1.59 -10.45 -16.30
C VAL A 675 -0.65 -11.34 -15.49
N ALA A 676 -1.13 -12.53 -15.13
CA ALA A 676 -0.35 -13.52 -14.39
C ALA A 676 0.79 -14.09 -15.24
N SER A 677 1.96 -14.25 -14.64
CA SER A 677 3.19 -14.71 -15.28
C SER A 677 3.95 -15.70 -14.39
N ARG A 678 5.15 -16.08 -14.83
CA ARG A 678 5.99 -17.13 -14.24
C ARG A 678 6.37 -16.81 -12.78
N SER A 679 6.73 -17.86 -12.04
CA SER A 679 7.31 -17.74 -10.69
C SER A 679 8.62 -16.94 -10.70
N SER A 680 8.97 -16.32 -9.56
CA SER A 680 10.13 -15.44 -9.46
C SER A 680 10.90 -15.58 -8.14
N ALA A 681 12.13 -15.05 -8.15
CA ALA A 681 12.97 -14.89 -6.97
C ALA A 681 13.57 -13.49 -6.95
N ARG A 682 13.56 -12.86 -5.77
CA ARG A 682 14.11 -11.53 -5.49
C ARG A 682 15.01 -11.61 -4.28
N ARG A 683 16.12 -10.88 -4.32
CA ARG A 683 17.00 -10.70 -3.17
C ARG A 683 17.59 -9.31 -3.16
N GLY A 684 17.93 -8.81 -1.98
CA GLY A 684 18.45 -7.46 -1.88
C GLY A 684 19.03 -7.09 -0.53
N VAL A 685 19.54 -5.86 -0.52
CA VAL A 685 20.11 -5.18 0.65
C VAL A 685 19.37 -3.87 0.83
N GLU A 686 18.92 -3.60 2.04
CA GLU A 686 18.37 -2.30 2.45
C GLU A 686 19.21 -1.74 3.60
N TRP A 687 19.68 -0.50 3.48
CA TRP A 687 20.44 0.19 4.51
C TRP A 687 19.84 1.57 4.74
N SER A 688 19.28 1.77 5.94
CA SER A 688 18.64 3.01 6.36
C SER A 688 19.41 3.65 7.50
N ASN A 689 19.62 4.95 7.42
CA ASN A 689 20.36 5.75 8.39
C ASN A 689 19.55 6.99 8.76
N GLN A 690 19.54 7.33 10.04
CA GLN A 690 19.06 8.59 10.57
C GLN A 690 20.09 9.12 11.56
N ILE A 691 20.60 10.33 11.30
CA ILE A 691 21.69 10.96 12.04
C ILE A 691 21.23 12.35 12.45
N GLN A 692 21.35 12.68 13.74
CA GLN A 692 21.07 14.00 14.28
C GLN A 692 22.35 14.59 14.91
N PRO A 693 23.30 15.09 14.11
CA PRO A 693 24.62 15.50 14.62
C PRO A 693 24.55 16.65 15.64
N ILE A 694 23.57 17.54 15.51
CA ILE A 694 23.26 18.60 16.48
C ILE A 694 21.75 18.69 16.66
N GLU A 695 21.30 19.30 17.76
CA GLU A 695 19.88 19.55 17.98
C GLU A 695 19.28 20.34 16.81
N GLY A 696 18.13 19.86 16.33
CA GLY A 696 17.39 20.49 15.23
C GLY A 696 17.89 20.17 13.82
N LEU A 697 19.01 19.48 13.62
CA LEU A 697 19.49 19.09 12.29
C LEU A 697 19.48 17.57 12.11
N ILE A 698 18.65 17.06 11.20
CA ILE A 698 18.52 15.62 10.90
C ILE A 698 18.99 15.35 9.47
N PHE A 699 19.83 14.33 9.32
CA PHE A 699 20.15 13.69 8.05
C PHE A 699 19.52 12.31 8.03
N ASP A 700 18.82 11.97 6.96
CA ASP A 700 18.41 10.60 6.71
C ASP A 700 18.81 10.17 5.32
N ALA A 701 19.22 8.91 5.20
CA ALA A 701 19.67 8.33 3.96
C ALA A 701 19.27 6.86 3.91
N GLU A 702 18.79 6.45 2.76
CA GLU A 702 18.40 5.09 2.50
C GLU A 702 18.95 4.61 1.17
N VAL A 703 19.41 3.37 1.20
CA VAL A 703 19.89 2.62 0.06
C VAL A 703 19.13 1.30 -0.01
N SER A 704 18.43 1.05 -1.12
CA SER A 704 17.82 -0.25 -1.44
C SER A 704 18.37 -0.75 -2.76
N ILE A 705 18.93 -1.96 -2.74
CA ILE A 705 19.50 -2.63 -3.90
C ILE A 705 18.84 -4.00 -4.02
N SER A 706 18.27 -4.29 -5.17
CA SER A 706 17.52 -5.52 -5.43
C SER A 706 17.96 -6.18 -6.74
N ARG A 707 17.89 -7.51 -6.76
CA ARG A 707 18.00 -8.32 -7.96
C ARG A 707 16.81 -9.27 -8.01
N SER A 708 16.00 -9.13 -9.05
CA SER A 708 14.79 -9.92 -9.29
C SER A 708 14.90 -10.68 -10.60
N ARG A 709 14.53 -11.96 -10.63
CA ARG A 709 14.52 -12.80 -11.83
C ARG A 709 13.34 -13.76 -11.81
N PHE A 710 12.84 -14.13 -12.99
CA PHE A 710 11.97 -15.29 -13.11
C PHE A 710 12.75 -16.57 -12.73
N ARG A 711 12.05 -17.58 -12.18
CA ARG A 711 12.60 -18.91 -11.93
C ARG A 711 12.32 -19.82 -13.11
N GLY A 712 13.23 -20.73 -13.40
CA GLY A 712 13.21 -21.62 -14.56
C GLY A 712 14.58 -21.71 -15.21
N ASP A 713 14.69 -22.34 -16.38
CA ASP A 713 15.95 -22.41 -17.12
C ASP A 713 16.48 -21.00 -17.44
N GLU A 714 17.81 -20.85 -17.43
CA GLU A 714 18.52 -19.60 -17.73
C GLU A 714 18.38 -19.21 -19.22
N SER A 715 17.16 -18.96 -19.68
CA SER A 715 16.91 -18.32 -20.96
C SER A 715 17.34 -16.85 -20.90
N ALA A 716 17.54 -16.23 -22.08
CA ALA A 716 17.80 -14.81 -22.18
C ALA A 716 16.66 -13.97 -21.56
N GLU A 717 15.44 -14.51 -21.49
CA GLU A 717 14.20 -13.89 -21.02
C GLU A 717 13.93 -14.15 -19.52
N ASN A 718 14.87 -13.81 -18.65
CA ASN A 718 14.74 -14.05 -17.21
C ASN A 718 14.58 -12.78 -16.35
N PHE A 719 14.53 -11.60 -16.96
CA PHE A 719 14.26 -10.35 -16.26
C PHE A 719 12.76 -10.17 -16.07
N ILE A 720 12.39 -9.55 -14.95
CA ILE A 720 11.00 -9.16 -14.68
C ILE A 720 10.84 -7.71 -15.13
N PRO A 721 10.01 -7.41 -16.14
CA PRO A 721 9.77 -6.04 -16.59
C PRO A 721 9.36 -5.12 -15.45
N GLY A 722 9.94 -3.92 -15.41
CA GLY A 722 9.65 -2.91 -14.38
C GLY A 722 10.21 -3.22 -12.99
N SER A 723 10.89 -4.35 -12.76
CA SER A 723 11.52 -4.63 -11.48
C SER A 723 12.65 -3.64 -11.19
N ILE A 724 12.48 -2.85 -10.13
CA ILE A 724 13.47 -1.86 -9.70
C ILE A 724 14.76 -2.53 -9.16
N GLU A 725 15.93 -2.03 -9.55
CA GLU A 725 17.22 -2.57 -9.09
C GLU A 725 17.88 -1.71 -8.00
N HIS A 726 17.70 -0.39 -8.07
CA HIS A 726 18.34 0.57 -7.18
C HIS A 726 17.37 1.69 -6.81
N VAL A 727 17.21 1.92 -5.50
CA VAL A 727 16.54 3.10 -4.93
C VAL A 727 17.49 3.75 -3.95
N TYR A 728 17.72 5.05 -4.11
CA TYR A 728 18.35 5.85 -3.09
C TYR A 728 17.42 7.00 -2.72
N SER A 729 17.18 7.21 -1.44
CA SER A 729 16.39 8.34 -0.97
C SER A 729 17.03 8.92 0.28
N GLY A 730 16.77 10.18 0.55
CA GLY A 730 17.34 10.82 1.73
C GLY A 730 17.09 12.31 1.75
N GLY A 731 17.58 12.95 2.79
CA GLY A 731 17.45 14.38 2.93
C GLY A 731 18.10 14.95 4.16
N ILE A 732 18.02 16.27 4.21
CA ILE A 732 18.44 17.09 5.33
C ILE A 732 17.19 17.81 5.81
N THR A 733 16.90 17.72 7.11
CA THR A 733 15.77 18.39 7.75
C THR A 733 16.29 19.29 8.85
N PHE A 734 15.90 20.56 8.79
CA PHE A 734 16.08 21.52 9.86
C PHE A 734 14.76 21.67 10.60
N LYS A 735 14.72 21.19 11.85
CA LYS A 735 13.57 21.37 12.73
C LYS A 735 13.39 22.85 13.06
N GLU A 736 12.17 23.17 13.46
CA GLU A 736 11.82 24.53 13.85
C GLU A 736 12.76 25.06 14.93
N THR A 737 13.49 26.13 14.58
CA THR A 737 14.44 26.84 15.44
C THR A 737 14.27 28.32 15.20
N ASN A 738 13.94 29.09 16.25
CA ASN A 738 13.60 30.53 16.14
C ASN A 738 12.53 30.80 15.07
N GLY A 739 11.54 29.91 14.96
CA GLY A 739 10.47 29.97 13.97
C GLY A 739 10.85 29.44 12.59
N PHE A 740 12.13 29.24 12.25
CA PHE A 740 12.52 28.74 10.92
C PHE A 740 12.63 27.22 10.88
N PHE A 741 12.11 26.61 9.81
CA PHE A 741 12.25 25.18 9.54
C PHE A 741 12.43 24.95 8.03
N GLY A 742 12.87 23.75 7.64
CA GLY A 742 12.95 23.41 6.22
C GLY A 742 13.54 22.03 5.97
N SER A 743 13.53 21.62 4.72
CA SER A 743 14.16 20.37 4.30
C SER A 743 14.56 20.37 2.83
N ILE A 744 15.58 19.56 2.52
CA ILE A 744 15.92 19.15 1.16
C ILE A 744 15.76 17.64 1.10
N ARG A 745 15.03 17.15 0.10
CA ARG A 745 14.79 15.72 -0.14
C ARG A 745 15.31 15.35 -1.52
N GLY A 746 16.03 14.23 -1.62
CA GLY A 746 16.46 13.64 -2.87
C GLY A 746 15.92 12.22 -3.03
N ARG A 747 15.57 11.86 -4.27
CA ARG A 747 15.25 10.48 -4.66
C ARG A 747 15.93 10.11 -5.96
N TYR A 748 16.43 8.88 -6.02
CA TYR A 748 16.98 8.22 -7.19
C TYR A 748 16.17 6.96 -7.48
N PHE A 749 15.60 6.92 -8.69
CA PHE A 749 14.88 5.78 -9.24
C PHE A 749 15.76 5.16 -10.33
N GLY A 750 16.32 3.98 -10.05
CA GLY A 750 17.29 3.33 -10.92
C GLY A 750 16.74 2.80 -12.24
N PRO A 751 17.65 2.45 -13.18
CA PRO A 751 17.27 1.82 -14.43
C PRO A 751 16.72 0.42 -14.19
N ARG A 752 15.76 -0.02 -15.00
CA ARG A 752 15.16 -1.36 -14.95
C ARG A 752 14.89 -1.90 -16.35
N ALA A 753 14.89 -3.21 -16.49
CA ALA A 753 14.44 -3.87 -17.72
C ALA A 753 12.98 -3.49 -18.00
N LEU A 754 12.66 -3.15 -19.25
CA LEU A 754 11.28 -2.90 -19.68
C LEU A 754 10.66 -4.13 -20.36
N ILE A 755 11.49 -5.13 -20.70
CA ILE A 755 11.12 -6.42 -21.29
C ILE A 755 12.02 -7.53 -20.73
N GLU A 756 11.59 -8.77 -20.91
CA GLU A 756 12.09 -9.97 -20.27
C GLU A 756 13.54 -10.30 -20.64
N ASP A 757 13.98 -9.94 -21.85
CA ASP A 757 15.34 -10.14 -22.34
C ASP A 757 16.33 -9.03 -21.95
N ASN A 758 15.81 -7.96 -21.32
CA ASN A 758 16.57 -6.78 -20.91
C ASN A 758 17.33 -6.06 -22.04
N SER A 759 16.91 -6.25 -23.30
CA SER A 759 17.45 -5.50 -24.44
C SER A 759 17.01 -4.03 -24.44
N VAL A 760 15.87 -3.71 -23.79
CA VAL A 760 15.39 -2.34 -23.54
C VAL A 760 15.31 -2.05 -22.04
N ARG A 761 15.87 -0.91 -21.61
CA ARG A 761 15.89 -0.47 -20.21
C ARG A 761 15.43 0.98 -20.06
N SER A 762 14.79 1.29 -18.94
CA SER A 762 14.47 2.68 -18.59
C SER A 762 15.74 3.45 -18.22
N PRO A 763 15.83 4.76 -18.54
CA PRO A 763 16.82 5.63 -17.93
C PRO A 763 16.58 5.77 -16.41
N PRO A 764 17.60 6.13 -15.62
CA PRO A 764 17.42 6.50 -14.23
C PRO A 764 16.82 7.90 -14.09
N THR A 765 16.14 8.13 -12.96
CA THR A 765 15.53 9.42 -12.61
C THR A 765 16.06 9.89 -11.27
N THR A 766 16.52 11.14 -11.19
CA THR A 766 16.92 11.78 -9.93
C THR A 766 16.21 13.11 -9.76
N LEU A 767 15.52 13.29 -8.63
CA LEU A 767 14.76 14.51 -8.32
C LEU A 767 15.11 14.99 -6.92
N PHE A 768 15.19 16.31 -6.76
CA PHE A 768 15.35 16.95 -5.47
C PHE A 768 14.23 17.97 -5.24
N ASN A 769 13.70 17.98 -4.03
CA ASN A 769 12.66 18.91 -3.57
C ASN A 769 13.19 19.70 -2.38
N PHE A 770 12.77 20.96 -2.27
CA PHE A 770 13.15 21.87 -1.20
C PHE A 770 11.91 22.46 -0.57
N GLN A 771 11.95 22.60 0.76
CA GLN A 771 10.96 23.30 1.56
C GLN A 771 11.68 24.21 2.54
N VAL A 772 11.14 25.41 2.72
CA VAL A 772 11.51 26.30 3.82
C VAL A 772 10.24 26.94 4.37
N GLY A 773 10.17 27.12 5.67
CA GLY A 773 9.06 27.79 6.32
C GLY A 773 9.49 28.63 7.50
N LYS A 774 8.61 29.56 7.86
CA LYS A 774 8.74 30.42 9.04
C LYS A 774 7.43 30.43 9.79
N LYS A 775 7.46 29.97 11.04
CA LYS A 775 6.45 30.24 12.06
C LYS A 775 6.65 31.69 12.52
N ILE A 776 5.68 32.55 12.23
CA ILE A 776 5.71 33.97 12.55
C ILE A 776 5.39 34.17 14.03
N ASP A 777 4.36 33.47 14.50
CA ASP A 777 3.90 33.43 15.89
C ASP A 777 3.21 32.07 16.15
N ASP A 778 2.52 31.93 17.28
CA ASP A 778 1.83 30.67 17.63
C ASP A 778 0.62 30.32 16.76
N VAL A 779 0.19 31.25 15.91
CA VAL A 779 -0.92 31.13 14.98
C VAL A 779 -0.43 30.98 13.55
N TRP A 780 0.38 31.92 13.05
CA TRP A 780 0.69 32.03 11.63
C TRP A 780 2.02 31.38 11.26
N SER A 781 2.02 30.67 10.15
CA SER A 781 3.22 30.17 9.49
C SER A 781 3.12 30.34 7.97
N ILE A 782 4.27 30.56 7.35
CA ILE A 782 4.42 30.63 5.90
C ILE A 782 5.35 29.51 5.47
N ILE A 783 5.01 28.84 4.36
CA ILE A 783 5.78 27.74 3.79
C ILE A 783 6.00 28.02 2.31
N PHE A 784 7.22 27.77 1.85
CA PHE A 784 7.62 27.88 0.46
C PHE A 784 8.29 26.58 0.03
N GLU A 785 7.86 26.05 -1.11
CA GLU A 785 8.36 24.80 -1.66
C GLU A 785 8.83 24.98 -3.11
N ILE A 786 9.95 24.34 -3.44
CA ILE A 786 10.41 24.15 -4.81
C ILE A 786 10.50 22.65 -5.06
N LEU A 787 9.63 22.13 -5.92
CA LEU A 787 9.63 20.74 -6.35
C LEU A 787 10.45 20.62 -7.63
N ASN A 788 11.23 19.56 -7.78
CA ASN A 788 12.19 19.37 -8.86
C ASN A 788 13.11 20.60 -9.02
N ILE A 789 13.90 20.90 -7.98
CA ILE A 789 14.78 22.08 -7.90
C ILE A 789 15.69 22.17 -9.13
N GLN A 790 16.15 21.04 -9.67
CA GLN A 790 17.08 21.06 -10.81
C GLN A 790 16.37 21.34 -12.14
N ASN A 791 15.03 21.36 -12.16
CA ASN A 791 14.25 21.32 -13.39
C ASN A 791 14.67 20.15 -14.29
N ALA A 792 14.90 18.99 -13.67
CA ALA A 792 15.38 17.80 -14.33
C ALA A 792 14.35 17.32 -15.37
N ARG A 793 14.83 17.09 -16.60
CA ARG A 793 14.03 16.62 -17.74
C ARG A 793 14.04 15.09 -17.82
N VAL A 794 13.50 14.43 -16.81
CA VAL A 794 13.49 12.97 -16.62
C VAL A 794 12.09 12.34 -16.73
N SER A 795 12.02 11.03 -16.91
CA SER A 795 10.76 10.26 -16.89
C SER A 795 10.27 10.07 -15.45
N ASP A 796 8.97 10.16 -15.20
CA ASP A 796 8.39 9.64 -13.95
C ASP A 796 8.24 8.12 -14.04
N ILE A 797 7.82 7.63 -15.21
CA ILE A 797 7.76 6.21 -15.53
C ILE A 797 7.97 5.97 -17.04
N ASP A 798 8.41 4.75 -17.38
CA ASP A 798 8.59 4.28 -18.75
C ASP A 798 8.08 2.83 -18.83
N TYR A 799 7.52 2.49 -19.99
CA TYR A 799 7.09 1.14 -20.40
C TYR A 799 7.61 0.85 -21.81
N TYR A 800 7.56 -0.40 -22.25
CA TYR A 800 7.88 -0.78 -23.62
C TYR A 800 6.80 -1.72 -24.12
N TYR A 801 6.11 -1.33 -25.19
CA TYR A 801 5.03 -2.09 -25.82
C TYR A 801 4.76 -1.53 -27.22
N THR A 802 3.96 -2.26 -28.02
CA THR A 802 3.54 -1.88 -29.37
C THR A 802 2.44 -0.83 -29.34
N SER A 803 2.55 0.21 -30.16
CA SER A 803 1.44 1.15 -30.38
C SER A 803 1.46 1.68 -31.81
N ARG A 804 0.36 2.30 -32.24
CA ARG A 804 0.26 2.92 -33.56
C ARG A 804 -0.46 4.26 -33.50
N LEU A 805 0.20 5.33 -33.91
CA LEU A 805 -0.41 6.65 -34.03
C LEU A 805 -1.29 6.74 -35.28
N LYS A 806 -2.30 7.62 -35.28
CA LYS A 806 -3.20 7.79 -36.41
C LYS A 806 -2.49 8.14 -37.72
N SER A 807 -1.39 8.90 -37.62
CA SER A 807 -0.55 9.33 -38.73
C SER A 807 0.35 8.22 -39.28
N GLU A 808 0.51 7.10 -38.56
CA GLU A 808 1.43 6.04 -38.91
C GLU A 808 0.76 4.98 -39.81
N PRO A 809 1.46 4.53 -40.87
CA PRO A 809 1.03 3.35 -41.63
C PRO A 809 1.17 2.10 -40.77
N GLU A 810 0.55 1.00 -41.21
CA GLU A 810 0.67 -0.30 -40.57
C GLU A 810 2.15 -0.68 -40.38
N GLY A 811 2.51 -0.97 -39.13
CA GLY A 811 3.87 -1.25 -38.70
C GLY A 811 4.20 -2.74 -38.65
N PRO A 812 5.48 -3.08 -38.43
CA PRO A 812 5.97 -4.46 -38.49
C PRO A 812 5.64 -5.31 -37.26
N ASN A 813 5.10 -4.73 -36.18
CA ASN A 813 4.80 -5.43 -34.93
C ASN A 813 3.28 -5.51 -34.76
N GLU A 814 2.65 -6.53 -35.35
CA GLU A 814 1.18 -6.71 -35.27
C GLU A 814 0.41 -5.47 -35.73
N GLY A 815 0.92 -4.82 -36.77
CA GLY A 815 0.35 -3.59 -37.31
C GLY A 815 0.81 -2.30 -36.62
N GLY A 816 1.60 -2.38 -35.54
CA GLY A 816 2.17 -1.23 -34.84
C GLY A 816 3.69 -1.18 -34.81
N TYR A 817 4.21 -0.29 -33.95
CA TYR A 817 5.63 -0.09 -33.73
C TYR A 817 5.97 -0.23 -32.25
N ASN A 818 6.90 -1.14 -31.95
CA ASN A 818 7.50 -1.26 -30.62
C ASN A 818 8.28 0.01 -30.26
N ASP A 819 7.98 0.59 -29.10
CA ASP A 819 8.70 1.76 -28.59
C ASP A 819 8.61 1.88 -27.07
N THR A 820 9.54 2.65 -26.50
CA THR A 820 9.41 3.11 -25.12
C THR A 820 8.31 4.16 -25.03
N HIS A 821 7.31 3.90 -24.21
CA HIS A 821 6.27 4.85 -23.85
C HIS A 821 6.64 5.51 -22.53
N THR A 822 6.72 6.85 -22.52
CA THR A 822 7.22 7.62 -21.38
C THR A 822 6.21 8.60 -20.86
N ARG A 823 6.10 8.71 -19.53
CA ARG A 823 5.43 9.82 -18.87
C ARG A 823 6.48 10.70 -18.22
N PRO A 824 6.62 11.98 -18.60
CA PRO A 824 7.63 12.85 -18.00
C PRO A 824 7.30 13.20 -16.55
N ALA A 825 8.32 13.35 -15.72
CA ALA A 825 8.17 13.99 -14.42
C ALA A 825 7.76 15.45 -14.57
N SER A 826 7.04 15.98 -13.57
CA SER A 826 6.69 17.40 -13.54
C SER A 826 7.97 18.27 -13.55
N PRO A 827 7.97 19.39 -14.30
CA PRO A 827 9.09 20.32 -14.30
C PRO A 827 9.22 20.99 -12.93
N ARG A 828 10.22 21.88 -12.79
CA ARG A 828 10.34 22.70 -11.59
C ARG A 828 9.03 23.42 -11.32
N SER A 829 8.50 23.27 -10.12
CA SER A 829 7.29 23.96 -9.67
C SER A 829 7.50 24.57 -8.31
N ILE A 830 6.77 25.66 -8.06
CA ILE A 830 6.86 26.45 -6.83
C ILE A 830 5.48 26.46 -6.20
N ARG A 831 5.44 26.25 -4.88
CA ARG A 831 4.22 26.39 -4.06
C ARG A 831 4.49 27.30 -2.88
N PHE A 832 3.46 28.02 -2.48
CA PHE A 832 3.45 28.90 -1.33
C PHE A 832 2.21 28.59 -0.49
N ALA A 833 2.38 28.50 0.82
CA ALA A 833 1.32 28.27 1.77
C ALA A 833 1.32 29.33 2.87
N ILE A 834 0.13 29.77 3.25
CA ILE A 834 -0.12 30.46 4.52
C ILE A 834 -0.97 29.54 5.37
N ARG A 835 -0.53 29.28 6.59
CA ARG A 835 -1.22 28.39 7.52
C ARG A 835 -1.44 29.08 8.87
N ALA A 836 -2.68 29.01 9.35
CA ALA A 836 -3.07 29.40 10.69
C ALA A 836 -3.31 28.16 11.57
N SER A 837 -2.85 28.21 12.83
CA SER A 837 -3.08 27.21 13.87
C SER A 837 -3.74 27.87 15.09
N PHE A 838 -4.97 27.49 15.43
CA PHE A 838 -5.82 28.28 16.35
C PHE A 838 -6.67 27.46 17.31
#